data_AF-A0A2V8G3P4-F1
#
_entry.id   AF-A0A2V8G3P4-F1
#
_cell.length_a   1.000
_cell.length_b   1.000
_cell.length_c   1.000
_cell.angle_alpha   90.00
_cell.angle_beta   90.00
_cell.angle_gamma   90.00
#
_symmetry.space_group_name_H-M   'P 1'
#
loop_
_entity.id
_entity.type
_entity.pdbx_description
1 polymer ?
#
loop_
_entity_poly.entity_id
_entity_poly.type
_entity_poly.pdbx_seq_one_letter_code
_entity_poly.pdbx_strand_id
1 'polypeptide(L)'
;MPVSSRSSAKIELPLGRGQSNLSLSHAVNFWALFALGPADATCIATVSAWAQCTLRVGGRNALHRIVFSIASLTVTVWVAGLPLALLAGPDASSFATLVRTAAVVAPFYFFINTALVAGAIALSTRQPAARVWQRNFVWSAPSYLAGAALAAIATAASARGWFGWLALLAVPLYLVFRSYHTVVARLREEQDQTHRAMEVQLATIEALALAIEAKAGCTPEHIRSIQQYAATLAEAVGLSDSEVQAVRTAALLHDVGNMAVPEHILSKPEALTPEEFERVKIHPRVGAEILRNVPFGAPVSELVLCHHERWDGLGYPAGLRGEDIPVGARILAIADCYSTLQADRPYRPARSEEAAIAVLREHAGTAFDPTLVEMLLARLYGSTPALTDTPIQGAWNNTEGLALQDIAGAHREEQTLYEIAQALGSSLGVAEAMALIHDKVSRLVPFVTCALFLGDDNEGYECRYAHGPGTEALFKWTPKSWSELSLRLPSCADGRGAHGEDLTSLLPCPLMFEGRLIGGLVIYHTVPGCFTDEHRRVLGRVSEQAAAVIYNSTRFEQTQHESHTDPLTGLPNRRSLDRQFETGLAHAGRAKTSVSVVVLDLDRLKEINDTYGHEAGDRALRTVGNVLRSTVRQSDLCARFAGDEFIVVLWDCSPEHETRRVSEIQNAVSAHPFEPRPGVRVSLSISAGPARFPVDGSTFEELLSAADERMYRDKAGRRSRNSGRHALTQAERA
;
A
#
# COMPACT_ATOMS: atom_id res chain seq x y z
N MET A 1 -9.30 -29.23 -11.96
CA MET A 1 -10.18 -28.12 -12.40
C MET A 1 -11.19 -28.66 -13.39
N PRO A 2 -12.52 -28.53 -13.20
CA PRO A 2 -13.46 -28.99 -14.20
C PRO A 2 -13.66 -27.91 -15.27
N VAL A 3 -13.37 -28.27 -16.51
CA VAL A 3 -13.66 -27.51 -17.73
C VAL A 3 -15.18 -27.31 -17.81
N SER A 4 -15.65 -26.07 -17.68
CA SER A 4 -17.07 -25.75 -17.85
C SER A 4 -17.41 -25.74 -19.34
N SER A 5 -18.09 -26.79 -19.81
CA SER A 5 -18.68 -26.83 -21.14
C SER A 5 -19.82 -25.80 -21.22
N ARG A 6 -19.56 -24.65 -21.83
CA ARG A 6 -20.55 -23.58 -22.04
C ARG A 6 -21.55 -23.99 -23.12
N SER A 7 -22.84 -24.04 -22.74
CA SER A 7 -23.97 -24.16 -23.66
C SER A 7 -24.14 -22.87 -24.45
N SER A 8 -24.30 -22.96 -25.76
CA SER A 8 -24.19 -21.89 -26.77
C SER A 8 -25.28 -20.80 -26.80
N ALA A 9 -26.10 -20.61 -25.76
CA ALA A 9 -27.18 -19.61 -25.80
C ALA A 9 -27.64 -19.08 -24.41
N LYS A 10 -26.70 -18.74 -23.54
CA LYS A 10 -26.99 -18.05 -22.27
C LYS A 10 -26.25 -16.73 -22.25
N ILE A 11 -26.98 -15.63 -22.10
CA ILE A 11 -26.40 -14.30 -21.89
C ILE A 11 -26.35 -14.08 -20.38
N GLU A 12 -25.14 -13.96 -19.82
CA GLU A 12 -24.93 -13.59 -18.43
C GLU A 12 -25.24 -12.10 -18.28
N LEU A 13 -26.26 -11.77 -17.48
CA LEU A 13 -26.57 -10.37 -17.15
C LEU A 13 -25.73 -9.95 -15.92
N PRO A 14 -25.14 -8.74 -15.90
CA PRO A 14 -24.32 -8.26 -14.79
C PRO A 14 -25.23 -7.77 -13.65
N LEU A 15 -25.95 -8.69 -13.00
CA LEU A 15 -26.73 -8.43 -11.80
C LEU A 15 -26.10 -9.20 -10.63
N GLY A 16 -25.88 -8.51 -9.51
CA GLY A 16 -24.99 -8.92 -8.43
C GLY A 16 -25.14 -10.37 -7.93
N ARG A 17 -23.99 -11.01 -7.69
CA ARG A 17 -23.69 -12.23 -6.91
C ARG A 17 -24.51 -13.52 -7.15
N GLY A 18 -25.51 -13.53 -8.04
CA GLY A 18 -26.15 -14.76 -8.52
C GLY A 18 -26.09 -14.82 -10.04
N GLN A 19 -25.46 -15.85 -10.61
CA GLN A 19 -25.40 -16.08 -12.07
C GLN A 19 -26.81 -16.16 -12.66
N SER A 20 -27.36 -15.01 -13.06
CA SER A 20 -28.68 -14.89 -13.67
C SER A 20 -28.48 -14.96 -15.18
N ASN A 21 -28.68 -16.15 -15.72
CA ASN A 21 -28.61 -16.42 -17.14
C ASN A 21 -29.97 -16.14 -17.79
N LEU A 22 -30.04 -15.17 -18.71
CA LEU A 22 -31.22 -15.01 -19.56
C LEU A 22 -31.22 -16.12 -20.61
N SER A 23 -32.25 -16.98 -20.61
CA SER A 23 -32.44 -17.95 -21.68
C SER A 23 -33.05 -17.25 -22.89
N LEU A 24 -32.30 -17.19 -23.99
CA LEU A 24 -32.76 -16.58 -25.25
C LEU A 24 -34.10 -17.18 -25.73
N SER A 25 -34.35 -18.45 -25.40
CA SER A 25 -35.60 -19.15 -25.72
C SER A 25 -36.84 -18.51 -25.09
N HIS A 26 -36.75 -17.95 -23.87
CA HIS A 26 -37.90 -17.34 -23.21
C HIS A 26 -38.27 -16.02 -23.90
N ALA A 27 -37.27 -15.20 -24.28
CA ALA A 27 -37.49 -13.95 -25.00
C ALA A 27 -38.16 -14.19 -26.36
N VAL A 28 -37.75 -15.24 -27.09
CA VAL A 28 -38.38 -15.64 -28.37
C VAL A 28 -39.83 -16.09 -28.15
N ASN A 29 -40.10 -16.89 -27.12
CA ASN A 29 -41.48 -17.34 -26.83
C ASN A 29 -42.39 -16.18 -26.42
N PHE A 30 -41.91 -15.23 -25.60
CA PHE A 30 -42.67 -14.03 -25.27
C PHE A 30 -42.90 -13.14 -26.50
N TRP A 31 -41.90 -12.99 -27.37
CA TRP A 31 -42.07 -12.23 -28.61
C TRP A 31 -43.10 -12.88 -29.52
N ALA A 32 -43.04 -14.21 -29.69
CA ALA A 32 -44.04 -14.94 -30.47
C ALA A 32 -45.46 -14.78 -29.87
N LEU A 33 -45.59 -14.83 -28.54
CA LEU A 33 -46.86 -14.59 -27.86
C LEU A 33 -47.42 -13.19 -28.15
N PHE A 34 -46.58 -12.15 -28.09
CA PHE A 34 -47.03 -10.77 -28.30
C PHE A 34 -47.24 -10.40 -29.77
N ALA A 35 -46.45 -10.97 -30.68
CA ALA A 35 -46.46 -10.62 -32.10
C ALA A 35 -47.43 -11.48 -32.93
N LEU A 36 -47.56 -12.78 -32.61
CA LEU A 36 -48.31 -13.75 -33.42
C LEU A 36 -49.51 -14.34 -32.67
N GLY A 37 -49.54 -14.22 -31.35
CA GLY A 37 -50.61 -14.73 -30.50
C GLY A 37 -50.40 -16.17 -30.02
N PRO A 38 -51.33 -16.71 -29.21
CA PRO A 38 -51.10 -17.94 -28.44
C PRO A 38 -50.95 -19.20 -29.29
N ALA A 39 -51.69 -19.32 -30.39
CA ALA A 39 -51.65 -20.50 -31.26
C ALA A 39 -50.29 -20.65 -31.95
N ASP A 40 -49.82 -19.60 -32.62
CA ASP A 40 -48.55 -19.58 -33.34
C ASP A 40 -47.35 -19.67 -32.39
N ALA A 41 -47.43 -18.98 -31.25
CA ALA A 41 -46.41 -19.07 -30.21
C ALA A 41 -46.26 -20.49 -29.65
N THR A 42 -47.36 -21.23 -29.53
CA THR A 42 -47.34 -22.62 -29.06
C THR A 42 -46.66 -23.54 -30.07
N CYS A 43 -46.90 -23.34 -31.37
CA CYS A 43 -46.16 -24.05 -32.43
C CYS A 43 -44.66 -23.76 -32.36
N ILE A 44 -44.28 -22.47 -32.27
CA ILE A 44 -42.88 -22.05 -32.18
C ILE A 44 -42.21 -22.63 -30.93
N ALA A 45 -42.89 -22.62 -29.78
CA ALA A 45 -42.38 -23.18 -28.54
C ALA A 45 -42.20 -24.70 -28.63
N THR A 46 -43.13 -25.42 -29.27
CA THR A 46 -43.05 -26.87 -29.50
C THR A 46 -41.80 -27.21 -30.32
N VAL A 47 -41.59 -26.50 -31.44
CA VAL A 47 -40.43 -26.69 -32.31
C VAL A 47 -39.13 -26.30 -31.59
N SER A 48 -39.14 -25.21 -30.82
CA SER A 48 -37.99 -24.73 -30.05
C SER A 48 -37.60 -25.73 -28.95
N ALA A 49 -38.56 -26.29 -28.21
CA ALA A 49 -38.30 -27.33 -27.21
C ALA A 49 -37.73 -28.60 -27.85
N TRP A 50 -38.28 -29.02 -28.99
CA TRP A 50 -37.77 -30.16 -29.74
C TRP A 50 -36.32 -29.91 -30.19
N ALA A 51 -36.04 -28.78 -30.83
CA ALA A 51 -34.70 -28.41 -31.31
C ALA A 51 -33.67 -28.34 -30.16
N GLN A 52 -34.04 -27.75 -29.01
CA GLN A 52 -33.17 -27.69 -27.83
C GLN A 52 -32.85 -29.08 -27.27
N CYS A 53 -33.78 -30.04 -27.41
CA CYS A 53 -33.59 -31.39 -26.92
C CYS A 53 -32.80 -32.28 -27.90
N THR A 54 -32.82 -31.99 -29.21
CA THR A 54 -32.22 -32.83 -30.26
C THR A 54 -30.90 -32.32 -30.82
N LEU A 55 -30.69 -31.00 -30.90
CA LEU A 55 -29.50 -30.36 -31.48
C LEU A 55 -28.38 -30.09 -30.47
N ARG A 56 -28.51 -30.57 -29.24
CA ARG A 56 -27.57 -30.26 -28.16
C ARG A 56 -26.24 -30.99 -28.36
N VAL A 57 -25.14 -30.24 -28.41
CA VAL A 57 -23.77 -30.79 -28.42
C VAL A 57 -23.46 -31.32 -27.02
N GLY A 58 -23.60 -32.64 -26.80
CA GLY A 58 -23.34 -33.26 -25.49
C GLY A 58 -24.01 -34.61 -25.20
N GLY A 59 -24.79 -35.19 -26.12
CA GLY A 59 -25.36 -36.55 -26.00
C GLY A 59 -26.89 -36.62 -26.17
N ARG A 60 -27.44 -37.82 -26.35
CA ARG A 60 -28.88 -38.05 -26.60
C ARG A 60 -29.68 -38.00 -25.30
N ASN A 61 -30.68 -37.12 -25.23
CA ASN A 61 -31.63 -37.10 -24.11
C ASN A 61 -32.55 -38.33 -24.15
N ALA A 62 -32.91 -38.89 -22.99
CA ALA A 62 -33.90 -39.96 -22.91
C ALA A 62 -35.28 -39.49 -23.41
N LEU A 63 -36.00 -40.35 -24.14
CA LEU A 63 -37.26 -40.01 -24.82
C LEU A 63 -38.28 -39.35 -23.88
N HIS A 64 -38.45 -39.87 -22.66
CA HIS A 64 -39.38 -39.32 -21.68
C HIS A 64 -39.06 -37.88 -21.27
N ARG A 65 -37.78 -37.49 -21.23
CA ARG A 65 -37.37 -36.10 -20.93
C ARG A 65 -37.68 -35.16 -22.08
N ILE A 66 -37.48 -35.62 -23.32
CA ILE A 66 -37.80 -34.84 -24.53
C ILE A 66 -39.31 -34.58 -24.59
N VAL A 67 -40.12 -35.64 -24.45
CA VAL A 67 -41.59 -35.55 -24.46
C VAL A 67 -42.07 -34.63 -23.34
N PHE A 68 -41.53 -34.78 -22.13
CA PHE A 68 -41.87 -33.91 -21.00
C PHE A 68 -41.49 -32.45 -21.24
N SER A 69 -40.28 -32.17 -21.74
CA SER A 69 -39.84 -30.80 -22.01
C SER A 69 -40.69 -30.12 -23.09
N ILE A 70 -41.05 -30.85 -24.15
CA ILE A 70 -41.96 -30.34 -25.19
C ILE A 70 -43.34 -30.07 -24.60
N ALA A 71 -43.94 -31.04 -23.91
CA ALA A 71 -45.28 -30.89 -23.32
C ALA A 71 -45.33 -29.75 -22.28
N SER A 72 -44.33 -29.68 -21.39
CA SER A 72 -44.23 -28.64 -20.37
C SER A 72 -44.14 -27.24 -20.97
N LEU A 73 -43.30 -27.05 -22.00
CA LEU A 73 -43.16 -25.73 -22.63
C LEU A 73 -44.40 -25.34 -23.44
N THR A 74 -45.00 -26.30 -24.13
CA THR A 74 -46.24 -26.12 -24.92
C THR A 74 -47.40 -25.69 -24.01
N VAL A 75 -47.63 -26.41 -22.91
CA VAL A 75 -48.65 -26.08 -21.92
C VAL A 75 -48.37 -24.72 -21.29
N THR A 76 -47.12 -24.44 -20.93
CA THR A 76 -46.73 -23.15 -20.36
C THR A 76 -47.10 -21.99 -21.29
N VAL A 77 -46.71 -22.08 -22.56
CA VAL A 77 -46.92 -20.99 -23.53
C VAL A 77 -48.41 -20.81 -23.82
N TRP A 78 -49.16 -21.90 -24.00
CA TRP A 78 -50.59 -21.84 -24.23
C TRP A 78 -51.33 -21.17 -23.06
N VAL A 79 -51.10 -21.63 -21.83
CA VAL A 79 -51.78 -21.11 -20.64
C VAL A 79 -51.34 -19.69 -20.32
N ALA A 80 -50.05 -19.38 -20.46
CA ALA A 80 -49.54 -18.01 -20.29
C ALA A 80 -50.07 -17.04 -21.37
N GLY A 81 -50.53 -17.55 -22.51
CA GLY A 81 -51.17 -16.78 -23.57
C GLY A 81 -52.65 -16.46 -23.32
N LEU A 82 -53.34 -17.14 -22.38
CA LEU A 82 -54.77 -16.88 -22.12
C LEU A 82 -55.07 -15.44 -21.66
N PRO A 83 -54.26 -14.80 -20.78
CA PRO A 83 -54.47 -13.41 -20.40
C PRO A 83 -54.34 -12.43 -21.58
N LEU A 84 -53.63 -12.79 -22.66
CA LEU A 84 -53.46 -11.94 -23.83
C LEU A 84 -54.81 -11.67 -24.51
N ALA A 85 -55.68 -12.67 -24.61
CA ALA A 85 -57.00 -12.53 -25.22
C ALA A 85 -57.94 -11.61 -24.41
N LEU A 86 -57.70 -11.46 -23.10
CA LEU A 86 -58.48 -10.59 -22.22
C LEU A 86 -57.92 -9.16 -22.16
N LEU A 87 -56.63 -8.99 -22.42
CA LEU A 87 -55.91 -7.72 -22.29
C LEU A 87 -55.66 -7.02 -23.65
N ALA A 88 -55.83 -7.74 -24.76
CA ALA A 88 -55.71 -7.19 -26.11
C ALA A 88 -56.93 -6.30 -26.43
N GLY A 89 -56.77 -4.99 -26.25
CA GLY A 89 -57.68 -3.99 -26.79
C GLY A 89 -57.46 -3.73 -28.29
N PRO A 90 -58.24 -2.82 -28.91
CA PRO A 90 -58.11 -2.48 -30.34
C PRO A 90 -56.70 -1.98 -30.75
N ASP A 91 -55.95 -1.39 -29.81
CA ASP A 91 -54.54 -0.98 -30.00
C ASP A 91 -53.56 -2.01 -29.38
N ALA A 92 -53.66 -3.27 -29.81
CA ALA A 92 -52.84 -4.37 -29.30
C ALA A 92 -51.31 -4.15 -29.49
N SER A 93 -50.91 -3.35 -30.47
CA SER A 93 -49.50 -3.03 -30.78
C SER A 93 -48.96 -1.81 -30.02
N SER A 94 -49.77 -1.11 -29.23
CA SER A 94 -49.32 0.05 -28.45
C SER A 94 -48.35 -0.39 -27.35
N PHE A 95 -47.26 0.36 -27.18
CA PHE A 95 -46.22 0.06 -26.18
C PHE A 95 -46.79 -0.06 -24.75
N ALA A 96 -47.76 0.80 -24.39
CA ALA A 96 -48.41 0.74 -23.07
C ALA A 96 -49.24 -0.53 -22.87
N THR A 97 -49.88 -1.04 -23.94
CA THR A 97 -50.62 -2.32 -23.90
C THR A 97 -49.66 -3.50 -23.82
N LEU A 98 -48.55 -3.47 -24.56
CA LEU A 98 -47.51 -4.50 -24.51
C LEU A 98 -46.83 -4.59 -23.14
N VAL A 99 -46.54 -3.46 -22.49
CA VAL A 99 -45.95 -3.45 -21.13
C VAL A 99 -46.93 -4.02 -20.09
N ARG A 100 -48.21 -3.61 -20.13
CA ARG A 100 -49.25 -4.16 -19.23
C ARG A 100 -49.43 -5.66 -19.44
N THR A 101 -49.45 -6.09 -20.69
CA THR A 101 -49.55 -7.50 -21.07
C THR A 101 -48.32 -8.28 -20.58
N ALA A 102 -47.11 -7.77 -20.79
CA ALA A 102 -45.88 -8.40 -20.32
C ALA A 102 -45.84 -8.56 -18.80
N ALA A 103 -46.32 -7.55 -18.05
CA ALA A 103 -46.42 -7.60 -16.59
C ALA A 103 -47.35 -8.70 -16.07
N VAL A 104 -48.34 -9.14 -16.86
CA VAL A 104 -49.27 -10.22 -16.50
C VAL A 104 -48.79 -11.57 -17.04
N VAL A 105 -48.40 -11.62 -18.32
CA VAL A 105 -48.00 -12.87 -19.00
C VAL A 105 -46.71 -13.44 -18.42
N ALA A 106 -45.74 -12.61 -18.03
CA ALA A 106 -44.46 -13.08 -17.52
C ALA A 106 -44.56 -13.83 -16.17
N PRO A 107 -45.30 -13.33 -15.15
CA PRO A 107 -45.58 -14.11 -13.94
C PRO A 107 -46.30 -15.43 -14.23
N PHE A 108 -47.34 -15.44 -15.07
CA PHE A 108 -48.07 -16.65 -15.42
C PHE A 108 -47.15 -17.69 -16.05
N TYR A 109 -46.37 -17.28 -17.05
CA TYR A 109 -45.36 -18.11 -17.70
C TYR A 109 -44.36 -18.66 -16.69
N PHE A 110 -43.81 -17.80 -15.83
CA PHE A 110 -42.83 -18.17 -14.81
C PHE A 110 -43.40 -19.24 -13.86
N PHE A 111 -44.56 -19.00 -13.26
CA PHE A 111 -45.15 -19.92 -12.28
C PHE A 111 -45.49 -21.27 -12.91
N ILE A 112 -46.10 -21.29 -14.10
CA ILE A 112 -46.50 -22.54 -14.75
C ILE A 112 -45.27 -23.35 -15.16
N ASN A 113 -44.31 -22.71 -15.83
CA ASN A 113 -43.09 -23.39 -16.29
C ASN A 113 -42.31 -23.99 -15.11
N THR A 114 -42.09 -23.18 -14.08
CA THR A 114 -41.28 -23.60 -12.93
C THR A 114 -42.01 -24.57 -12.01
N ALA A 115 -43.34 -24.49 -11.89
CA ALA A 115 -44.12 -25.47 -11.12
C ALA A 115 -44.12 -26.85 -11.78
N LEU A 116 -44.26 -26.92 -13.12
CA LEU A 116 -44.20 -28.18 -13.86
C LEU A 116 -42.82 -28.85 -13.70
N VAL A 117 -41.74 -28.08 -13.89
CA VAL A 117 -40.37 -28.60 -13.75
C VAL A 117 -40.05 -28.94 -12.29
N ALA A 118 -40.43 -28.11 -11.33
CA ALA A 118 -40.22 -28.41 -9.91
C ALA A 118 -41.01 -29.65 -9.47
N GLY A 119 -42.24 -29.84 -9.97
CA GLY A 119 -43.05 -31.03 -9.72
C GLY A 119 -42.39 -32.31 -10.27
N ALA A 120 -41.87 -32.26 -11.49
CA ALA A 120 -41.13 -33.39 -12.07
C ALA A 120 -39.87 -33.74 -11.26
N ILE A 121 -39.10 -32.74 -10.83
CA ILE A 121 -37.92 -32.94 -9.98
C ILE A 121 -38.33 -33.50 -8.62
N ALA A 122 -39.39 -32.97 -8.00
CA ALA A 122 -39.93 -33.42 -6.73
C ALA A 122 -40.33 -34.89 -6.75
N LEU A 123 -41.03 -35.32 -7.82
CA LEU A 123 -41.39 -36.72 -8.03
C LEU A 123 -40.14 -37.61 -8.21
N SER A 124 -39.12 -37.15 -8.94
CA SER A 124 -37.89 -37.92 -9.14
C SER A 124 -36.99 -38.01 -7.90
N THR A 125 -37.01 -36.98 -7.05
CA THR A 125 -36.11 -36.86 -5.88
C THR A 125 -36.81 -37.15 -4.55
N ARG A 126 -38.12 -37.42 -4.57
CA ARG A 126 -39.00 -37.60 -3.40
C ARG A 126 -38.93 -36.44 -2.39
N GLN A 127 -38.65 -35.23 -2.86
CA GLN A 127 -38.64 -34.02 -2.04
C GLN A 127 -39.96 -33.24 -2.18
N PRO A 128 -40.36 -32.42 -1.19
CA PRO A 128 -41.52 -31.54 -1.33
C PRO A 128 -41.33 -30.54 -2.48
N ALA A 129 -42.30 -30.47 -3.40
CA ALA A 129 -42.24 -29.61 -4.59
C ALA A 129 -42.04 -28.12 -4.24
N ALA A 130 -42.69 -27.64 -3.17
CA ALA A 130 -42.51 -26.27 -2.68
C ALA A 130 -41.06 -25.95 -2.31
N ARG A 131 -40.34 -26.91 -1.69
CA ARG A 131 -38.94 -26.74 -1.28
C ARG A 131 -38.01 -26.72 -2.50
N VAL A 132 -38.27 -27.59 -3.48
CA VAL A 132 -37.53 -27.62 -4.75
C VAL A 132 -37.74 -26.30 -5.52
N TRP A 133 -38.98 -25.82 -5.56
CA TRP A 133 -39.34 -24.58 -6.25
C TRP A 133 -38.66 -23.35 -5.62
N GLN A 134 -38.78 -23.20 -4.30
CA GLN A 134 -38.19 -22.08 -3.56
C GLN A 134 -36.66 -22.02 -3.70
N ARG A 135 -35.99 -23.17 -3.62
CA ARG A 135 -34.53 -23.24 -3.65
C ARG A 135 -33.94 -22.97 -5.04
N ASN A 136 -34.58 -23.48 -6.09
CA ASN A 136 -33.96 -23.54 -7.42
C ASN A 136 -34.51 -22.49 -8.41
N PHE A 137 -35.75 -22.03 -8.25
CA PHE A 137 -36.44 -21.29 -9.32
C PHE A 137 -36.81 -19.84 -8.96
N VAL A 138 -36.96 -19.49 -7.68
CA VAL A 138 -37.30 -18.10 -7.27
C VAL A 138 -36.32 -17.07 -7.83
N TRP A 139 -35.02 -17.38 -7.78
CA TRP A 139 -33.95 -16.53 -8.31
C TRP A 139 -34.00 -16.34 -9.84
N SER A 140 -34.74 -17.18 -10.57
CA SER A 140 -34.89 -17.05 -12.01
C SER A 140 -36.01 -16.08 -12.43
N ALA A 141 -36.92 -15.69 -11.52
CA ALA A 141 -38.05 -14.82 -11.83
C ALA A 141 -37.67 -13.49 -12.53
N PRO A 142 -36.59 -12.77 -12.13
CA PRO A 142 -36.17 -11.54 -12.80
C PRO A 142 -35.83 -11.75 -14.29
N SER A 143 -35.29 -12.92 -14.65
CA SER A 143 -34.95 -13.22 -16.05
C SER A 143 -36.17 -13.37 -16.95
N TYR A 144 -37.30 -13.85 -16.44
CA TYR A 144 -38.55 -13.95 -17.20
C TYR A 144 -39.18 -12.58 -17.42
N LEU A 145 -39.14 -11.71 -16.41
CA LEU A 145 -39.59 -10.32 -16.53
C LEU A 145 -38.73 -9.55 -17.56
N ALA A 146 -37.41 -9.70 -17.48
CA ALA A 146 -36.49 -9.09 -18.45
C ALA A 146 -36.73 -9.61 -19.88
N GLY A 147 -36.93 -10.93 -20.04
CA GLY A 147 -37.26 -11.54 -21.33
C GLY A 147 -38.56 -11.03 -21.92
N ALA A 148 -39.61 -10.88 -21.10
CA ALA A 148 -40.89 -10.33 -21.55
C ALA A 148 -40.82 -8.83 -21.87
N ALA A 149 -40.06 -8.04 -21.11
CA ALA A 149 -39.83 -6.63 -21.42
C ALA A 149 -39.09 -6.48 -22.76
N LEU A 150 -38.05 -7.27 -23.00
CA LEU A 150 -37.32 -7.28 -24.27
C LEU A 150 -38.23 -7.68 -25.44
N ALA A 151 -39.08 -8.69 -25.24
CA ALA A 151 -40.07 -9.11 -26.24
C ALA A 151 -41.11 -8.01 -26.54
N ALA A 152 -41.57 -7.27 -25.52
CA ALA A 152 -42.48 -6.14 -25.70
C ALA A 152 -41.82 -5.01 -26.51
N ILE A 153 -40.55 -4.69 -26.22
CA ILE A 153 -39.76 -3.72 -26.99
C ILE A 153 -39.58 -4.20 -28.43
N ALA A 154 -39.23 -5.46 -28.64
CA ALA A 154 -39.07 -6.04 -29.97
C ALA A 154 -40.36 -6.02 -30.78
N THR A 155 -41.50 -6.32 -30.15
CA THR A 155 -42.82 -6.29 -30.79
C THR A 155 -43.21 -4.84 -31.16
N ALA A 156 -43.03 -3.89 -30.24
CA ALA A 156 -43.27 -2.47 -30.51
C ALA A 156 -42.32 -1.88 -31.57
N ALA A 157 -41.10 -2.41 -31.67
CA ALA A 157 -40.15 -2.06 -32.72
C ALA A 157 -40.57 -2.64 -34.07
N SER A 158 -41.04 -3.89 -34.11
CA SER A 158 -41.51 -4.52 -35.35
C SER A 158 -42.71 -3.79 -35.99
N ALA A 159 -43.57 -3.18 -35.18
CA ALA A 159 -44.68 -2.33 -35.64
C ALA A 159 -44.21 -1.04 -36.34
N ARG A 160 -42.94 -0.63 -36.18
CA ARG A 160 -42.32 0.52 -36.85
C ARG A 160 -41.57 0.16 -38.13
N GLY A 161 -41.73 -1.07 -38.64
CA GLY A 161 -41.06 -1.55 -39.85
C GLY A 161 -39.56 -1.75 -39.67
N TRP A 162 -38.78 -1.56 -40.74
CA TRP A 162 -37.35 -1.88 -40.77
C TRP A 162 -36.50 -1.01 -39.82
N PHE A 163 -36.92 0.22 -39.53
CA PHE A 163 -36.23 1.12 -38.58
C PHE A 163 -36.21 0.57 -37.15
N GLY A 164 -37.29 -0.09 -36.71
CA GLY A 164 -37.35 -0.71 -35.38
C GLY A 164 -36.39 -1.90 -35.26
N TRP A 165 -36.26 -2.69 -36.33
CA TRP A 165 -35.29 -3.79 -36.40
C TRP A 165 -33.83 -3.29 -36.39
N LEU A 166 -33.54 -2.17 -37.06
CA LEU A 166 -32.20 -1.56 -37.04
C LEU A 166 -31.78 -1.17 -35.61
N ALA A 167 -32.68 -0.52 -34.86
CA ALA A 167 -32.42 -0.13 -33.47
C ALA A 167 -32.21 -1.35 -32.54
N LEU A 168 -32.96 -2.43 -32.78
CA LEU A 168 -32.85 -3.66 -31.99
C LEU A 168 -31.55 -4.44 -32.27
N LEU A 169 -31.06 -4.42 -33.52
CA LEU A 169 -29.79 -5.04 -33.90
C LEU A 169 -28.55 -4.23 -33.48
N ALA A 170 -28.68 -2.90 -33.38
CA ALA A 170 -27.59 -2.02 -32.96
C ALA A 170 -27.11 -2.31 -31.52
N VAL A 171 -28.01 -2.69 -30.61
CA VAL A 171 -27.66 -2.92 -29.19
C VAL A 171 -26.76 -4.16 -29.01
N PRO A 172 -27.12 -5.36 -29.52
CA PRO A 172 -26.20 -6.51 -29.48
C PRO A 172 -24.88 -6.25 -30.21
N LEU A 173 -24.92 -5.56 -31.36
CA LEU A 173 -23.71 -5.25 -32.12
C LEU A 173 -22.77 -4.33 -31.34
N TYR A 174 -23.31 -3.31 -30.67
CA TYR A 174 -22.56 -2.44 -29.77
C TYR A 174 -21.98 -3.21 -28.57
N LEU A 175 -22.74 -4.13 -27.97
CA LEU A 175 -22.26 -4.96 -26.87
C LEU A 175 -21.14 -5.91 -27.31
N VAL A 176 -21.24 -6.52 -28.49
CA VAL A 176 -20.17 -7.34 -29.08
C VAL A 176 -18.94 -6.49 -29.34
N PHE A 177 -19.10 -5.31 -29.94
CA PHE A 177 -18.01 -4.36 -30.17
C PHE A 177 -17.31 -3.96 -28.86
N ARG A 178 -18.09 -3.58 -27.83
CA ARG A 178 -17.56 -3.26 -26.49
C ARG A 178 -16.86 -4.45 -25.85
N SER A 179 -17.45 -5.64 -25.94
CA SER A 179 -16.85 -6.87 -25.41
C SER A 179 -15.55 -7.23 -26.12
N TYR A 180 -15.47 -7.03 -27.43
CA TYR A 180 -14.24 -7.23 -28.19
C TYR A 180 -13.14 -6.29 -27.71
N HIS A 181 -13.46 -5.00 -27.56
CA HIS A 181 -12.50 -4.02 -27.07
C HIS A 181 -12.02 -4.29 -25.65
N THR A 182 -12.89 -4.74 -24.75
CA THR A 182 -12.47 -5.10 -23.38
C THR A 182 -11.60 -6.34 -23.34
N VAL A 183 -11.87 -7.34 -24.19
CA VAL A 183 -11.03 -8.54 -24.30
C VAL A 183 -9.65 -8.20 -24.86
N VAL A 184 -9.58 -7.40 -25.94
CA VAL A 184 -8.30 -6.97 -26.50
C VAL A 184 -7.51 -6.10 -25.52
N ALA A 185 -8.18 -5.22 -24.76
CA ALA A 185 -7.53 -4.43 -23.72
C ALA A 185 -6.92 -5.32 -22.63
N ARG A 186 -7.64 -6.35 -22.17
CA ARG A 186 -7.12 -7.32 -21.18
C ARG A 186 -5.92 -8.10 -21.71
N LEU A 187 -5.96 -8.55 -22.97
CA LEU A 187 -4.84 -9.28 -23.56
C LEU A 187 -3.56 -8.43 -23.62
N ARG A 188 -3.70 -7.13 -23.93
CA ARG A 188 -2.56 -6.19 -23.90
C ARG A 188 -2.01 -6.00 -22.49
N GLU A 189 -2.90 -5.88 -21.51
CA GLU A 189 -2.53 -5.72 -20.10
C GLU A 189 -1.79 -6.97 -19.56
N GLU A 190 -2.23 -8.18 -19.92
CA GLU A 190 -1.51 -9.42 -19.58
C GLU A 190 -0.11 -9.47 -20.23
N GLN A 191 0.02 -9.05 -21.50
CA GLN A 191 1.34 -8.97 -22.15
C GLN A 191 2.25 -7.98 -21.44
N ASP A 192 1.78 -6.76 -21.16
CA ASP A 192 2.57 -5.74 -20.46
C ASP A 192 2.99 -6.21 -19.06
N GLN A 193 2.14 -6.96 -18.36
CA GLN A 193 2.50 -7.56 -17.06
C GLN A 193 3.63 -8.58 -17.18
N THR A 194 3.61 -9.44 -18.21
CA THR A 194 4.69 -10.40 -18.43
C THR A 194 6.01 -9.72 -18.78
N HIS A 195 5.98 -8.68 -19.61
CA HIS A 195 7.18 -7.89 -19.96
C HIS A 195 7.76 -7.19 -18.72
N ARG A 196 6.94 -6.51 -17.92
CA ARG A 196 7.39 -5.86 -16.69
C ARG A 196 7.93 -6.84 -15.65
N ALA A 197 7.32 -8.02 -15.51
CA ALA A 197 7.83 -9.04 -14.61
C ALA A 197 9.23 -9.53 -15.03
N MET A 198 9.46 -9.66 -16.34
CA MET A 198 10.77 -10.04 -16.90
C MET A 198 11.81 -8.94 -16.70
N GLU A 199 11.45 -7.67 -16.90
CA GLU A 199 12.32 -6.52 -16.66
C GLU A 199 12.73 -6.42 -15.18
N VAL A 200 11.78 -6.55 -14.25
CA VAL A 200 12.07 -6.55 -12.80
C VAL A 200 12.99 -7.72 -12.42
N GLN A 201 12.77 -8.90 -13.00
CA GLN A 201 13.61 -10.06 -12.75
C GLN A 201 15.05 -9.85 -13.26
N LEU A 202 15.22 -9.25 -14.44
CA LEU A 202 16.54 -8.91 -14.99
C LEU A 202 17.23 -7.84 -14.14
N ALA A 203 16.53 -6.78 -13.75
CA ALA A 203 17.08 -5.73 -12.87
C ALA A 203 17.49 -6.29 -11.50
N THR A 204 16.74 -7.25 -10.95
CA THR A 204 17.10 -7.93 -9.70
C THR A 204 18.34 -8.79 -9.87
N ILE A 205 18.45 -9.54 -10.97
CA ILE A 205 19.63 -10.35 -11.30
C ILE A 205 20.85 -9.44 -11.48
N GLU A 206 20.69 -8.31 -12.16
CA GLU A 206 21.75 -7.32 -12.36
C GLU A 206 22.22 -6.69 -11.06
N ALA A 207 21.30 -6.31 -10.17
CA ALA A 207 21.65 -5.79 -8.85
C ALA A 207 22.41 -6.83 -8.00
N LEU A 208 21.97 -8.09 -8.02
CA LEU A 208 22.65 -9.18 -7.32
C LEU A 208 24.03 -9.49 -7.91
N ALA A 209 24.15 -9.49 -9.24
CA ALA A 209 25.42 -9.70 -9.94
C ALA A 209 26.42 -8.60 -9.60
N LEU A 210 26.00 -7.33 -9.70
CA LEU A 210 26.82 -6.18 -9.34
C LEU A 210 27.22 -6.19 -7.87
N ALA A 211 26.34 -6.64 -6.96
CA ALA A 211 26.67 -6.77 -5.54
C ALA A 211 27.71 -7.87 -5.27
N ILE A 212 27.61 -9.01 -5.97
CA ILE A 212 28.59 -10.10 -5.87
C ILE A 212 29.95 -9.65 -6.44
N GLU A 213 29.95 -8.97 -7.58
CA GLU A 213 31.19 -8.51 -8.23
C GLU A 213 31.84 -7.31 -7.51
N ALA A 214 31.04 -6.44 -6.88
CA ALA A 214 31.57 -5.39 -6.00
C ALA A 214 32.33 -5.99 -4.81
N LYS A 215 31.87 -7.13 -4.27
CA LYS A 215 32.61 -7.86 -3.24
C LYS A 215 33.93 -8.44 -3.77
N ALA A 216 34.00 -8.78 -5.06
CA ALA A 216 35.22 -9.25 -5.72
C ALA A 216 36.18 -8.09 -6.11
N GLY A 217 35.85 -6.84 -5.77
CA GLY A 217 36.71 -5.68 -6.01
C GLY A 217 36.65 -5.11 -7.43
N CYS A 218 35.65 -5.48 -8.24
CA CYS A 218 35.43 -4.93 -9.58
C CYS A 218 34.57 -3.65 -9.55
N THR A 219 34.88 -2.68 -10.41
CA THR A 219 34.11 -1.44 -10.51
C THR A 219 32.87 -1.62 -11.42
N PRO A 220 31.70 -1.03 -11.08
CA PRO A 220 30.51 -1.09 -11.94
C PRO A 220 30.72 -0.52 -13.35
N GLU A 221 31.70 0.36 -13.53
CA GLU A 221 32.10 0.94 -14.82
C GLU A 221 32.76 -0.10 -15.73
N HIS A 222 33.58 -0.98 -15.15
CA HIS A 222 34.27 -2.05 -15.88
C HIS A 222 33.27 -3.07 -16.43
N ILE A 223 32.31 -3.51 -15.63
CA ILE A 223 31.30 -4.50 -16.03
C ILE A 223 30.42 -3.96 -17.16
N ARG A 224 30.01 -2.69 -17.06
CA ARG A 224 29.26 -2.02 -18.13
C ARG A 224 30.07 -1.90 -19.43
N SER A 225 31.37 -1.63 -19.33
CA SER A 225 32.26 -1.61 -20.49
C SER A 225 32.32 -2.97 -21.19
N ILE A 226 32.42 -4.07 -20.45
CA ILE A 226 32.40 -5.44 -21.02
C ILE A 226 31.06 -5.69 -21.74
N GLN A 227 29.93 -5.36 -21.13
CA GLN A 227 28.61 -5.52 -21.77
C GLN A 227 28.47 -4.71 -23.06
N GLN A 228 29.00 -3.48 -23.08
CA GLN A 228 28.98 -2.62 -24.27
C GLN A 228 29.81 -3.19 -25.41
N TYR A 229 31.05 -3.63 -25.13
CA TYR A 229 31.90 -4.22 -26.16
C TYR A 229 31.36 -5.55 -26.66
N ALA A 230 30.85 -6.40 -25.76
CA ALA A 230 30.26 -7.68 -26.12
C ALA A 230 29.02 -7.50 -27.00
N ALA A 231 28.15 -6.54 -26.67
CA ALA A 231 26.99 -6.22 -27.49
C ALA A 231 27.35 -5.64 -28.86
N THR A 232 28.27 -4.67 -28.90
CA THR A 232 28.71 -4.04 -30.15
C THR A 232 29.28 -5.09 -31.10
N LEU A 233 30.04 -6.04 -30.58
CA LEU A 233 30.61 -7.13 -31.36
C LEU A 233 29.55 -8.15 -31.77
N ALA A 234 28.60 -8.51 -30.89
CA ALA A 234 27.47 -9.40 -31.20
C ALA A 234 26.58 -8.84 -32.33
N GLU A 235 26.29 -7.54 -32.29
CA GLU A 235 25.55 -6.82 -33.33
C GLU A 235 26.35 -6.80 -34.65
N ALA A 236 27.66 -6.61 -34.59
CA ALA A 236 28.52 -6.62 -35.78
C ALA A 236 28.62 -8.00 -36.45
N VAL A 237 28.55 -9.08 -35.66
CA VAL A 237 28.49 -10.46 -36.15
C VAL A 237 27.15 -10.80 -36.81
N GLY A 238 26.10 -10.02 -36.51
CA GLY A 238 24.75 -10.23 -37.06
C GLY A 238 23.88 -11.19 -36.23
N LEU A 239 24.12 -11.28 -34.92
CA LEU A 239 23.26 -12.03 -34.00
C LEU A 239 21.87 -11.37 -33.86
N SER A 240 20.83 -12.17 -33.59
CA SER A 240 19.48 -11.66 -33.33
C SER A 240 19.42 -10.87 -32.02
N ASP A 241 18.42 -9.98 -31.85
CA ASP A 241 18.25 -9.20 -30.62
C ASP A 241 18.22 -10.08 -29.36
N SER A 242 17.62 -11.27 -29.46
CA SER A 242 17.58 -12.24 -28.35
C SER A 242 18.95 -12.82 -27.99
N GLU A 243 19.81 -13.05 -28.98
CA GLU A 243 21.17 -13.55 -28.80
C GLU A 243 22.12 -12.44 -28.32
N VAL A 244 21.95 -11.21 -28.82
CA VAL A 244 22.66 -10.02 -28.30
C VAL A 244 22.34 -9.82 -26.83
N GLN A 245 21.06 -9.93 -26.44
CA GLN A 245 20.66 -9.84 -25.05
C GLN A 245 21.27 -10.97 -24.20
N ALA A 246 21.34 -12.19 -24.74
CA ALA A 246 21.98 -13.32 -24.06
C ALA A 246 23.47 -13.07 -23.80
N VAL A 247 24.18 -12.49 -24.76
CA VAL A 247 25.61 -12.11 -24.62
C VAL A 247 25.76 -10.97 -23.60
N ARG A 248 24.88 -9.96 -23.61
CA ARG A 248 24.87 -8.88 -22.60
C ARG A 248 24.64 -9.42 -21.19
N THR A 249 23.70 -10.37 -21.04
CA THR A 249 23.43 -11.02 -19.75
C THR A 249 24.57 -11.94 -19.32
N ALA A 250 25.20 -12.66 -20.25
CA ALA A 250 26.39 -13.46 -19.95
C ALA A 250 27.58 -12.59 -19.50
N ALA A 251 27.79 -11.43 -20.14
CA ALA A 251 28.83 -10.48 -19.76
C ALA A 251 28.67 -9.94 -18.33
N LEU A 252 27.44 -9.76 -17.87
CA LEU A 252 27.14 -9.32 -16.51
C LEU A 252 27.34 -10.41 -15.45
N LEU A 253 27.29 -11.68 -15.85
CA LEU A 253 27.24 -12.82 -14.94
C LEU A 253 28.46 -13.73 -15.06
N HIS A 254 29.41 -13.41 -15.93
CA HIS A 254 30.51 -14.29 -16.29
C HIS A 254 31.36 -14.71 -15.08
N ASP A 255 31.54 -13.79 -14.14
CA ASP A 255 32.36 -13.96 -12.95
C ASP A 255 31.56 -14.28 -11.67
N VAL A 256 30.25 -14.54 -11.77
CA VAL A 256 29.41 -14.89 -10.60
C VAL A 256 29.93 -16.13 -9.85
N GLY A 257 30.63 -17.02 -10.55
CA GLY A 257 31.24 -18.22 -9.99
C GLY A 257 32.44 -17.95 -9.07
N ASN A 258 33.01 -16.74 -9.08
CA ASN A 258 34.15 -16.38 -8.22
C ASN A 258 33.82 -16.51 -6.73
N MET A 259 32.53 -16.55 -6.36
CA MET A 259 32.10 -16.89 -5.00
C MET A 259 32.60 -18.25 -4.48
N ALA A 260 32.91 -19.21 -5.37
CA ALA A 260 33.46 -20.51 -4.99
C ALA A 260 34.99 -20.50 -4.82
N VAL A 261 35.66 -19.41 -5.18
CA VAL A 261 37.11 -19.24 -5.01
C VAL A 261 37.39 -18.51 -3.69
N PRO A 262 38.25 -19.04 -2.82
CA PRO A 262 38.60 -18.38 -1.57
C PRO A 262 39.13 -16.95 -1.76
N GLU A 263 38.69 -16.02 -0.91
CA GLU A 263 39.02 -14.60 -1.01
C GLU A 263 40.53 -14.31 -0.93
N HIS A 264 41.27 -15.07 -0.14
CA HIS A 264 42.74 -14.93 -0.04
C HIS A 264 43.48 -15.32 -1.33
N ILE A 265 42.83 -16.04 -2.25
CA ILE A 265 43.36 -16.34 -3.59
C ILE A 265 43.01 -15.19 -4.55
N LEU A 266 41.76 -14.68 -4.50
CA LEU A 266 41.31 -13.60 -5.39
C LEU A 266 41.94 -12.23 -5.10
N SER A 267 42.25 -11.95 -3.83
CA SER A 267 42.79 -10.66 -3.36
C SER A 267 44.32 -10.62 -3.25
N LYS A 268 45.01 -11.65 -3.73
CA LYS A 268 46.47 -11.81 -3.55
C LYS A 268 47.26 -10.84 -4.43
N PRO A 269 48.31 -10.18 -3.88
CA PRO A 269 49.20 -9.29 -4.63
C PRO A 269 50.19 -9.96 -5.56
N GLU A 270 50.69 -11.13 -5.19
CA GLU A 270 51.65 -11.86 -6.00
C GLU A 270 50.94 -12.71 -7.07
N ALA A 271 51.71 -13.12 -8.08
CA ALA A 271 51.23 -14.09 -9.07
C ALA A 271 50.73 -15.37 -8.37
N LEU A 272 49.59 -15.88 -8.84
CA LEU A 272 48.99 -17.12 -8.33
C LEU A 272 49.95 -18.29 -8.56
N THR A 273 50.05 -19.18 -7.56
CA THR A 273 50.74 -20.45 -7.74
C THR A 273 49.95 -21.34 -8.71
N PRO A 274 50.58 -22.34 -9.36
CA PRO A 274 49.86 -23.27 -10.23
C PRO A 274 48.67 -23.94 -9.52
N GLU A 275 48.83 -24.28 -8.24
CA GLU A 275 47.79 -24.91 -7.41
C GLU A 275 46.63 -23.94 -7.10
N GLU A 276 46.94 -22.67 -6.83
CA GLU A 276 45.94 -21.60 -6.65
C GLU A 276 45.19 -21.34 -7.97
N PHE A 277 45.88 -21.32 -9.10
CA PHE A 277 45.27 -21.13 -10.42
C PHE A 277 44.31 -22.28 -10.79
N GLU A 278 44.66 -23.54 -10.48
CA GLU A 278 43.73 -24.67 -10.64
C GLU A 278 42.45 -24.49 -9.80
N ARG A 279 42.53 -23.81 -8.65
CA ARG A 279 41.34 -23.50 -7.84
C ARG A 279 40.47 -22.43 -8.50
N VAL A 280 41.07 -21.44 -9.16
CA VAL A 280 40.35 -20.39 -9.89
C VAL A 280 39.58 -20.95 -11.09
N LYS A 281 40.14 -21.95 -11.81
CA LYS A 281 39.49 -22.58 -12.98
C LYS A 281 38.12 -23.22 -12.71
N ILE A 282 37.71 -23.33 -11.45
CA ILE A 282 36.42 -23.88 -11.05
C ILE A 282 35.27 -22.88 -11.29
N HIS A 283 35.54 -21.57 -11.30
CA HIS A 283 34.50 -20.54 -11.34
C HIS A 283 33.58 -20.59 -12.58
N PRO A 284 34.02 -20.90 -13.82
CA PRO A 284 33.09 -20.95 -14.96
C PRO A 284 32.08 -22.09 -14.80
N ARG A 285 32.51 -23.22 -14.23
CA ARG A 285 31.64 -24.37 -13.96
C ARG A 285 30.61 -24.05 -12.88
N VAL A 286 31.03 -23.41 -11.79
CA VAL A 286 30.13 -23.01 -10.71
C VAL A 286 29.17 -21.93 -11.18
N GLY A 287 29.66 -20.92 -11.92
CA GLY A 287 28.83 -19.87 -12.51
C GLY A 287 27.76 -20.46 -13.43
N ALA A 288 28.14 -21.34 -14.35
CA ALA A 288 27.20 -22.04 -15.21
C ALA A 288 26.18 -22.89 -14.44
N GLU A 289 26.59 -23.56 -13.36
CA GLU A 289 25.70 -24.38 -12.52
C GLU A 289 24.67 -23.54 -11.75
N ILE A 290 25.08 -22.37 -11.23
CA ILE A 290 24.18 -21.38 -10.61
C ILE A 290 23.14 -20.91 -11.63
N LEU A 291 23.57 -20.62 -12.85
CA LEU A 291 22.72 -20.06 -13.90
C LEU A 291 21.83 -21.09 -14.60
N ARG A 292 22.14 -22.38 -14.52
CA ARG A 292 21.42 -23.47 -15.24
C ARG A 292 19.93 -23.54 -14.92
N ASN A 293 19.53 -23.16 -13.70
CA ASN A 293 18.15 -23.24 -13.25
C ASN A 293 17.34 -21.96 -13.49
N VAL A 294 17.96 -20.92 -14.06
CA VAL A 294 17.30 -19.64 -14.35
C VAL A 294 16.86 -19.62 -15.82
N PRO A 295 15.56 -19.42 -16.11
CA PRO A 295 15.04 -19.47 -17.47
C PRO A 295 15.29 -18.15 -18.21
N PHE A 296 16.52 -17.93 -18.68
CA PHE A 296 16.91 -16.73 -19.43
C PHE A 296 16.35 -16.66 -20.87
N GLY A 297 15.69 -17.72 -21.35
CA GLY A 297 15.21 -17.80 -22.74
C GLY A 297 16.31 -17.95 -23.80
N ALA A 298 17.58 -18.04 -23.37
CA ALA A 298 18.77 -18.14 -24.22
C ALA A 298 19.91 -18.88 -23.46
N PRO A 299 20.95 -19.42 -24.14
CA PRO A 299 21.97 -20.28 -23.55
C PRO A 299 23.03 -19.52 -22.72
N VAL A 300 22.62 -18.61 -21.84
CA VAL A 300 23.52 -17.77 -21.02
C VAL A 300 24.50 -18.61 -20.18
N SER A 301 24.01 -19.69 -19.56
CA SER A 301 24.85 -20.58 -18.74
C SER A 301 25.98 -21.26 -19.53
N GLU A 302 25.77 -21.52 -20.82
CA GLU A 302 26.77 -22.12 -21.71
C GLU A 302 27.82 -21.08 -22.12
N LEU A 303 27.39 -19.84 -22.38
CA LEU A 303 28.31 -18.73 -22.66
C LEU A 303 29.25 -18.47 -21.47
N VAL A 304 28.70 -18.45 -20.26
CA VAL A 304 29.48 -18.30 -19.01
C VAL A 304 30.36 -19.53 -18.74
N LEU A 305 29.96 -20.74 -19.14
CA LEU A 305 30.81 -21.91 -18.97
C LEU A 305 32.08 -21.82 -19.83
N CYS A 306 31.94 -21.33 -21.06
CA CYS A 306 32.98 -21.41 -22.10
C CYS A 306 33.78 -20.11 -22.29
N HIS A 307 33.55 -19.06 -21.50
CA HIS A 307 34.19 -17.75 -21.71
C HIS A 307 35.71 -17.72 -21.50
N HIS A 308 36.29 -18.76 -20.88
CA HIS A 308 37.74 -18.96 -20.75
C HIS A 308 38.31 -20.03 -21.69
N GLU A 309 37.51 -20.53 -22.63
CA GLU A 309 38.02 -21.33 -23.74
C GLU A 309 38.88 -20.48 -24.66
N ARG A 310 39.92 -21.08 -25.24
CA ARG A 310 40.87 -20.40 -26.12
C ARG A 310 40.74 -20.93 -27.53
N TRP A 311 40.91 -20.05 -28.52
CA TRP A 311 40.81 -20.42 -29.94
C TRP A 311 41.73 -21.59 -30.34
N ASP A 312 42.90 -21.73 -29.71
CA ASP A 312 43.88 -22.80 -29.88
C ASP A 312 43.54 -24.14 -29.18
N GLY A 313 42.53 -24.17 -28.32
CA GLY A 313 42.13 -25.35 -27.54
C GLY A 313 42.89 -25.53 -26.23
N LEU A 314 43.73 -24.58 -25.82
CA LEU A 314 44.47 -24.62 -24.55
C LEU A 314 43.69 -23.98 -23.38
N GLY A 315 42.42 -23.64 -23.60
CA GLY A 315 41.53 -23.04 -22.61
C GLY A 315 40.92 -24.05 -21.65
N TYR A 316 39.96 -23.58 -20.85
CA TYR A 316 39.23 -24.39 -19.88
C TYR A 316 37.76 -23.94 -19.83
N PRO A 317 36.83 -24.79 -19.34
CA PRO A 317 37.01 -26.10 -18.70
C PRO A 317 36.96 -27.34 -19.61
N ALA A 318 36.47 -27.21 -20.85
CA ALA A 318 36.25 -28.32 -21.78
C ALA A 318 37.35 -28.46 -22.85
N GLY A 319 38.18 -27.43 -23.06
CA GLY A 319 39.28 -27.47 -24.04
C GLY A 319 38.76 -27.40 -25.48
N LEU A 320 37.70 -26.63 -25.70
CA LEU A 320 37.07 -26.45 -27.01
C LEU A 320 37.99 -25.61 -27.91
N ARG A 321 37.94 -25.85 -29.23
CA ARG A 321 38.85 -25.22 -30.18
C ARG A 321 38.07 -24.58 -31.34
N GLY A 322 38.50 -23.38 -31.76
CA GLY A 322 37.94 -22.72 -32.92
C GLY A 322 36.43 -22.47 -32.80
N GLU A 323 35.69 -22.91 -33.82
CA GLU A 323 34.24 -22.72 -33.91
C GLU A 323 33.42 -23.62 -32.97
N ASP A 324 34.05 -24.63 -32.34
CA ASP A 324 33.40 -25.44 -31.31
C ASP A 324 33.08 -24.60 -30.05
N ILE A 325 33.73 -23.44 -29.89
CA ILE A 325 33.42 -22.48 -28.83
C ILE A 325 32.19 -21.65 -29.25
N PRO A 326 31.12 -21.59 -28.44
CA PRO A 326 29.95 -20.77 -28.73
C PRO A 326 30.35 -19.33 -29.07
N VAL A 327 29.77 -18.76 -30.13
CA VAL A 327 30.14 -17.43 -30.61
C VAL A 327 30.01 -16.35 -29.53
N GLY A 328 28.98 -16.43 -28.69
CA GLY A 328 28.80 -15.52 -27.55
C GLY A 328 29.93 -15.62 -26.51
N ALA A 329 30.51 -16.80 -26.28
CA ALA A 329 31.63 -16.99 -25.37
C ALA A 329 32.94 -16.43 -25.96
N ARG A 330 33.14 -16.59 -27.28
CA ARG A 330 34.27 -15.98 -28.01
C ARG A 330 34.21 -14.45 -27.95
N ILE A 331 33.02 -13.89 -28.14
CA ILE A 331 32.76 -12.44 -28.01
C ILE A 331 33.09 -11.98 -26.59
N LEU A 332 32.59 -12.69 -25.59
CA LEU A 332 32.78 -12.37 -24.18
C LEU A 332 34.26 -12.38 -23.77
N ALA A 333 35.02 -13.39 -24.19
CA ALA A 333 36.46 -13.49 -23.92
C ALA A 333 37.26 -12.29 -24.45
N ILE A 334 36.90 -11.79 -25.64
CA ILE A 334 37.53 -10.61 -26.24
C ILE A 334 37.13 -9.35 -25.49
N ALA A 335 35.83 -9.19 -25.18
CA ALA A 335 35.30 -8.03 -24.48
C ALA A 335 35.86 -7.87 -23.06
N ASP A 336 35.93 -8.98 -22.30
CA ASP A 336 36.54 -9.01 -20.97
C ASP A 336 38.02 -8.64 -21.05
N CYS A 337 38.79 -9.31 -21.93
CA CYS A 337 40.22 -9.00 -22.06
C CYS A 337 40.46 -7.53 -22.42
N TYR A 338 39.71 -6.98 -23.39
CA TYR A 338 39.87 -5.60 -23.82
C TYR A 338 39.57 -4.60 -22.70
N SER A 339 38.45 -4.78 -22.00
CA SER A 339 38.06 -3.92 -20.88
C SER A 339 39.04 -4.05 -19.71
N THR A 340 39.46 -5.28 -19.39
CA THR A 340 40.40 -5.58 -18.31
C THR A 340 41.78 -4.95 -18.55
N LEU A 341 42.25 -4.89 -19.80
CA LEU A 341 43.53 -4.24 -20.13
C LEU A 341 43.49 -2.72 -19.95
N GLN A 342 42.31 -2.10 -20.08
CA GLN A 342 42.08 -0.66 -19.94
C GLN A 342 41.69 -0.21 -18.53
N ALA A 343 41.41 -1.15 -17.62
CA ALA A 343 41.08 -0.84 -16.24
C ALA A 343 42.34 -0.77 -15.36
N ASP A 344 42.33 0.13 -14.38
CA ASP A 344 43.33 0.15 -13.30
C ASP A 344 43.12 -1.07 -12.38
N ARG A 345 44.21 -1.80 -12.07
CA ARG A 345 44.19 -2.92 -11.12
C ARG A 345 45.18 -2.70 -9.98
N PRO A 346 44.99 -3.31 -8.80
CA PRO A 346 45.83 -3.09 -7.62
C PRO A 346 47.35 -3.27 -7.84
N TYR A 347 47.75 -4.04 -8.86
CA TYR A 347 49.14 -4.36 -9.18
C TYR A 347 49.58 -3.89 -10.57
N ARG A 348 48.70 -3.21 -11.33
CA ARG A 348 49.03 -2.70 -12.67
C ARG A 348 48.14 -1.52 -13.07
N PRO A 349 48.73 -0.42 -13.56
CA PRO A 349 47.94 0.67 -14.14
C PRO A 349 47.26 0.23 -15.44
N ALA A 350 46.19 0.94 -15.79
CA ALA A 350 45.51 0.85 -17.07
C ALA A 350 46.50 0.99 -18.23
N ARG A 351 46.37 0.14 -19.26
CA ARG A 351 47.14 0.29 -20.50
C ARG A 351 46.46 1.31 -21.41
N SER A 352 47.26 1.98 -22.25
CA SER A 352 46.70 2.79 -23.34
C SER A 352 45.91 1.91 -24.31
N GLU A 353 44.96 2.53 -25.01
CA GLU A 353 44.12 1.84 -25.98
C GLU A 353 44.97 1.11 -27.04
N GLU A 354 46.02 1.76 -27.55
CA GLU A 354 46.94 1.16 -28.54
C GLU A 354 47.65 -0.08 -27.99
N ALA A 355 48.04 -0.05 -26.71
CA ALA A 355 48.68 -1.17 -26.05
C ALA A 355 47.70 -2.32 -25.76
N ALA A 356 46.43 -2.03 -25.48
CA ALA A 356 45.40 -3.06 -25.35
C ALA A 356 45.11 -3.75 -26.70
N ILE A 357 45.03 -2.97 -27.77
CA ILE A 357 44.83 -3.47 -29.13
C ILE A 357 46.01 -4.33 -29.59
N ALA A 358 47.24 -3.91 -29.28
CA ALA A 358 48.44 -4.69 -29.61
C ALA A 358 48.37 -6.10 -29.01
N VAL A 359 47.89 -6.24 -27.76
CA VAL A 359 47.72 -7.54 -27.09
C VAL A 359 46.62 -8.38 -27.76
N LEU A 360 45.49 -7.77 -28.12
CA LEU A 360 44.42 -8.49 -28.82
C LEU A 360 44.92 -9.03 -30.17
N ARG A 361 45.69 -8.23 -30.93
CA ARG A 361 46.29 -8.67 -32.19
C ARG A 361 47.37 -9.73 -32.00
N GLU A 362 48.21 -9.60 -30.97
CA GLU A 362 49.24 -10.58 -30.63
C GLU A 362 48.64 -11.96 -30.31
N HIS A 363 47.49 -11.99 -29.63
CA HIS A 363 46.80 -13.22 -29.24
C HIS A 363 45.67 -13.64 -30.19
N ALA A 364 45.49 -12.96 -31.32
CA ALA A 364 44.55 -13.35 -32.37
C ALA A 364 45.00 -14.68 -33.01
N GLY A 365 44.08 -15.63 -33.17
CA GLY A 365 44.37 -16.97 -33.68
C GLY A 365 45.01 -17.92 -32.65
N THR A 366 45.29 -17.46 -31.43
CA THR A 366 45.71 -18.32 -30.31
C THR A 366 44.70 -18.29 -29.16
N ALA A 367 44.61 -17.18 -28.42
CA ALA A 367 43.59 -17.02 -27.38
C ALA A 367 42.24 -16.62 -27.97
N PHE A 368 42.24 -15.72 -28.97
CA PHE A 368 41.04 -15.08 -29.48
C PHE A 368 40.75 -15.46 -30.94
N ASP A 369 39.47 -15.45 -31.30
CA ASP A 369 39.03 -15.59 -32.69
C ASP A 369 39.54 -14.39 -33.52
N PRO A 370 40.39 -14.62 -34.53
CA PRO A 370 41.01 -13.54 -35.29
C PRO A 370 39.99 -12.72 -36.09
N THR A 371 38.89 -13.31 -36.53
CA THR A 371 37.84 -12.61 -37.28
C THR A 371 37.05 -11.68 -36.36
N LEU A 372 36.74 -12.13 -35.15
CA LEU A 372 36.05 -11.29 -34.16
C LEU A 372 36.92 -10.12 -33.67
N VAL A 373 38.23 -10.35 -33.47
CA VAL A 373 39.17 -9.28 -33.09
C VAL A 373 39.18 -8.18 -34.16
N GLU A 374 39.32 -8.54 -35.44
CA GLU A 374 39.31 -7.55 -36.53
C GLU A 374 37.96 -6.83 -36.64
N MET A 375 36.84 -7.51 -36.40
CA MET A 375 35.52 -6.86 -36.39
C MET A 375 35.34 -5.86 -35.24
N LEU A 376 35.84 -6.18 -34.04
CA LEU A 376 35.83 -5.25 -32.91
C LEU A 376 36.67 -4.01 -33.25
N LEU A 377 37.88 -4.20 -33.76
CA LEU A 377 38.76 -3.10 -34.15
C LEU A 377 38.16 -2.26 -35.28
N ALA A 378 37.55 -2.91 -36.28
CA ALA A 378 36.85 -2.20 -37.36
C ALA A 378 35.66 -1.39 -36.84
N ARG A 379 34.98 -1.81 -35.77
CA ARG A 379 33.91 -1.02 -35.14
C ARG A 379 34.44 0.15 -34.31
N LEU A 380 35.56 -0.04 -33.61
CA LEU A 380 36.21 1.01 -32.83
C LEU A 380 36.82 2.10 -33.74
N TYR A 381 37.37 1.74 -34.90
CA TYR A 381 38.05 2.67 -35.82
C TYR A 381 37.29 3.02 -37.11
N GLY A 382 36.21 2.31 -37.43
CA GLY A 382 35.41 2.49 -38.65
C GLY A 382 34.46 3.69 -38.65
N SER A 383 34.47 4.50 -37.59
CA SER A 383 33.68 5.73 -37.50
C SER A 383 34.60 6.97 -37.48
N THR A 384 35.28 7.25 -38.59
CA THR A 384 35.94 8.55 -38.79
C THR A 384 35.17 9.36 -39.84
N PRO A 385 34.37 10.37 -39.47
CA PRO A 385 34.29 11.59 -40.24
C PRO A 385 35.49 12.48 -39.86
N ALA A 386 36.07 13.12 -40.89
CA ALA A 386 37.23 13.99 -40.77
C ALA A 386 37.08 15.06 -39.68
N LEU A 387 38.15 15.26 -38.91
CA LEU A 387 38.34 16.41 -38.04
C LEU A 387 38.40 17.68 -38.90
N THR A 388 37.29 18.41 -38.97
CA THR A 388 37.31 19.85 -39.20
C THR A 388 37.06 20.55 -37.87
N ASP A 389 38.08 21.31 -37.44
CA ASP A 389 37.96 22.32 -36.38
C ASP A 389 36.77 23.23 -36.66
N THR A 390 35.66 22.98 -35.97
CA THR A 390 34.63 23.99 -35.71
C THR A 390 33.89 23.56 -34.43
N PRO A 391 33.85 24.39 -33.38
CA PRO A 391 33.09 24.04 -32.18
C PRO A 391 31.60 24.13 -32.50
N ILE A 392 30.99 22.99 -32.82
CA ILE A 392 29.55 22.86 -33.00
C ILE A 392 28.93 22.50 -31.65
N GLN A 393 28.39 23.52 -30.99
CA GLN A 393 27.22 23.38 -30.11
C GLN A 393 26.05 22.84 -30.94
N GLY A 394 25.51 21.66 -30.59
CA GLY A 394 24.24 21.19 -31.17
C GLY A 394 23.97 19.69 -31.09
N ALA A 395 23.38 19.26 -29.97
CA ALA A 395 22.32 18.25 -29.86
C ALA A 395 22.40 16.95 -30.70
N TRP A 396 23.06 15.93 -30.15
CA TRP A 396 22.58 14.54 -30.21
C TRP A 396 22.49 14.00 -28.79
N ASN A 397 21.34 13.41 -28.49
CA ASN A 397 20.80 13.16 -27.18
C ASN A 397 21.62 12.16 -26.36
N ASN A 398 22.18 12.67 -25.26
CA ASN A 398 22.75 11.95 -24.13
C ASN A 398 21.69 11.23 -23.26
N THR A 399 20.52 10.88 -23.81
CA THR A 399 19.35 10.50 -23.01
C THR A 399 19.37 9.06 -22.53
N GLU A 400 20.01 8.11 -23.23
CA GLU A 400 20.01 6.69 -22.80
C GLU A 400 21.13 6.35 -21.79
N GLY A 401 22.30 6.99 -21.91
CA GLY A 401 23.42 6.80 -20.97
C GLY A 401 23.21 7.50 -19.63
N LEU A 402 22.57 8.69 -19.63
CA LEU A 402 22.11 9.33 -18.40
C LEU A 402 20.88 8.64 -17.83
N ALA A 403 19.95 8.10 -18.63
CA ALA A 403 18.81 7.36 -18.07
C ALA A 403 19.24 6.09 -17.32
N LEU A 404 20.22 5.30 -17.78
CA LEU A 404 20.66 4.10 -17.03
C LEU A 404 21.62 4.41 -15.88
N GLN A 405 22.42 5.47 -15.95
CA GLN A 405 23.18 5.97 -14.78
C GLN A 405 22.25 6.64 -13.76
N ASP A 406 21.19 7.29 -14.21
CA ASP A 406 20.08 7.78 -13.40
C ASP A 406 19.22 6.63 -12.90
N ILE A 407 19.06 5.49 -13.58
CA ILE A 407 18.32 4.32 -13.08
C ILE A 407 19.17 3.49 -12.09
N ALA A 408 20.46 3.28 -12.32
CA ALA A 408 21.33 2.56 -11.38
C ALA A 408 21.80 3.45 -10.21
N GLY A 409 21.91 4.76 -10.44
CA GLY A 409 22.02 5.80 -9.42
C GLY A 409 20.71 5.92 -8.64
N ALA A 410 19.57 6.07 -9.32
CA ALA A 410 18.27 6.13 -8.66
C ALA A 410 17.85 4.81 -8.05
N HIS A 411 18.25 3.61 -8.48
CA HIS A 411 17.94 2.38 -7.77
C HIS A 411 18.82 2.22 -6.53
N ARG A 412 20.09 2.62 -6.55
CA ARG A 412 20.91 2.66 -5.32
C ARG A 412 20.43 3.74 -4.36
N GLU A 413 20.02 4.89 -4.89
CA GLU A 413 19.44 5.98 -4.14
C GLU A 413 18.06 5.60 -3.63
N GLU A 414 17.16 5.04 -4.45
CA GLU A 414 15.82 4.51 -4.11
C GLU A 414 15.90 3.33 -3.16
N GLN A 415 16.91 2.46 -3.25
CA GLN A 415 17.13 1.37 -2.30
C GLN A 415 17.70 1.90 -0.98
N THR A 416 18.64 2.85 -1.00
CA THR A 416 19.12 3.53 0.22
C THR A 416 17.99 4.32 0.86
N LEU A 417 17.16 4.98 0.05
CA LEU A 417 15.98 5.74 0.41
C LEU A 417 14.85 4.80 0.90
N TYR A 418 14.68 3.60 0.31
CA TYR A 418 13.74 2.58 0.75
C TYR A 418 14.20 1.95 2.07
N GLU A 419 15.49 1.68 2.24
CA GLU A 419 16.07 1.26 3.52
C GLU A 419 15.94 2.35 4.59
N ILE A 420 16.13 3.62 4.22
CA ILE A 420 15.85 4.78 5.08
C ILE A 420 14.37 4.82 5.42
N ALA A 421 13.46 4.72 4.46
CA ALA A 421 12.01 4.72 4.66
C ALA A 421 11.53 3.51 5.49
N GLN A 422 12.15 2.34 5.32
CA GLN A 422 11.84 1.12 6.06
C GLN A 422 12.40 1.18 7.49
N ALA A 423 13.61 1.69 7.68
CA ALA A 423 14.18 1.96 9.01
C ALA A 423 13.38 3.03 9.75
N LEU A 424 12.98 4.09 9.05
CA LEU A 424 12.14 5.17 9.57
C LEU A 424 10.72 4.71 9.88
N GLY A 425 10.13 3.85 9.05
CA GLY A 425 8.81 3.25 9.28
C GLY A 425 8.76 2.27 10.45
N SER A 426 9.93 1.81 10.92
CA SER A 426 10.06 0.94 12.10
C SER A 426 10.29 1.71 13.42
N SER A 427 10.60 3.00 13.35
CA SER A 427 10.89 3.82 14.52
C SER A 427 9.63 4.51 15.05
N LEU A 428 9.38 4.37 16.36
CA LEU A 428 8.12 4.78 16.99
C LEU A 428 8.13 6.24 17.52
N GLY A 429 9.21 7.01 17.32
CA GLY A 429 9.31 8.39 17.81
C GLY A 429 10.21 9.31 16.98
N VAL A 430 9.95 10.62 17.06
CA VAL A 430 10.64 11.65 16.25
C VAL A 430 12.16 11.68 16.51
N ALA A 431 12.59 11.49 17.76
CA ALA A 431 14.01 11.52 18.13
C ALA A 431 14.81 10.32 17.59
N GLU A 432 14.22 9.13 17.59
CA GLU A 432 14.83 7.90 17.08
C GLU A 432 14.91 7.93 15.54
N ALA A 433 13.84 8.39 14.89
CA ALA A 433 13.81 8.64 13.45
C ALA A 433 14.90 9.64 13.04
N MET A 434 15.08 10.72 13.81
CA MET A 434 16.11 11.72 13.55
C MET A 434 17.54 11.22 13.80
N ALA A 435 17.76 10.35 14.80
CA ALA A 435 19.06 9.72 15.02
C ALA A 435 19.46 8.81 13.83
N LEU A 436 18.50 8.09 13.25
CA LEU A 436 18.69 7.30 12.03
C LEU A 436 18.99 8.20 10.81
N ILE A 437 18.23 9.29 10.63
CA ILE A 437 18.49 10.27 9.56
C ILE A 437 19.89 10.85 9.70
N HIS A 438 20.31 11.21 10.92
CA HIS A 438 21.65 11.73 11.18
C HIS A 438 22.76 10.76 10.76
N ASP A 439 22.71 9.48 11.17
CA ASP A 439 23.73 8.48 10.82
C ASP A 439 23.80 8.20 9.31
N LYS A 440 22.67 8.31 8.60
CA LYS A 440 22.61 8.04 7.17
C LYS A 440 22.99 9.24 6.33
N VAL A 441 22.49 10.44 6.65
CA VAL A 441 22.80 11.67 5.91
C VAL A 441 24.26 12.06 6.11
N SER A 442 24.87 11.79 7.27
CA SER A 442 26.29 12.12 7.53
C SER A 442 27.28 11.40 6.61
N ARG A 443 26.85 10.28 5.99
CA ARG A 443 27.64 9.54 4.99
C ARG A 443 27.52 10.11 3.58
N LEU A 444 26.48 10.89 3.32
CA LEU A 444 26.12 11.40 1.99
C LEU A 444 26.40 12.90 1.85
N VAL A 445 26.23 13.66 2.93
CA VAL A 445 26.44 15.11 2.95
C VAL A 445 27.37 15.44 4.13
N PRO A 446 28.50 16.11 3.89
CA PRO A 446 29.40 16.51 4.97
C PRO A 446 28.75 17.65 5.76
N PHE A 447 28.31 17.39 6.99
CA PHE A 447 27.80 18.39 7.92
C PHE A 447 28.33 18.16 9.33
N VAL A 448 28.26 19.19 10.17
CA VAL A 448 28.73 19.18 11.56
C VAL A 448 27.57 19.17 12.54
N THR A 449 26.47 19.86 12.22
CA THR A 449 25.25 19.91 13.04
C THR A 449 24.03 19.65 12.18
N CYS A 450 23.06 18.88 12.69
CA CYS A 450 21.78 18.63 12.04
C CYS A 450 20.64 18.96 13.00
N ALA A 451 19.61 19.64 12.52
CA ALA A 451 18.45 20.04 13.31
C ALA A 451 17.12 19.84 12.55
N LEU A 452 16.09 19.46 13.30
CA LEU A 452 14.71 19.32 12.84
C LEU A 452 13.86 20.41 13.48
N PHE A 453 13.24 21.22 12.64
CA PHE A 453 12.28 22.23 13.03
C PHE A 453 10.89 21.80 12.57
N LEU A 454 9.91 21.76 13.47
CA LEU A 454 8.51 21.43 13.14
C LEU A 454 7.62 22.62 13.46
N GLY A 455 6.65 22.89 12.60
CA GLY A 455 5.75 24.01 12.74
C GLY A 455 5.22 24.50 11.40
N ASP A 456 4.49 25.61 11.44
CA ASP A 456 4.02 26.29 10.24
C ASP A 456 4.23 27.80 10.35
N ASP A 457 3.97 28.53 9.27
CA ASP A 457 4.15 29.98 9.21
C ASP A 457 3.13 30.75 10.09
N ASN A 458 2.12 30.09 10.68
CA ASN A 458 1.16 30.74 11.59
C ASN A 458 1.61 30.66 13.06
N GLU A 459 2.07 29.49 13.49
CA GLU A 459 2.48 29.21 14.88
C GLU A 459 3.99 29.39 15.11
N GLY A 460 4.77 29.45 14.03
CA GLY A 460 6.24 29.45 14.07
C GLY A 460 6.81 28.03 14.09
N TYR A 461 8.13 27.94 13.96
CA TYR A 461 8.86 26.68 13.95
C TYR A 461 9.57 26.46 15.28
N GLU A 462 9.47 25.25 15.81
CA GLU A 462 10.13 24.83 17.05
C GLU A 462 11.16 23.74 16.73
N CYS A 463 12.36 23.85 17.29
CA CYS A 463 13.38 22.83 17.17
C CYS A 463 13.00 21.61 18.01
N ARG A 464 12.69 20.48 17.35
CA ARG A 464 12.32 19.21 17.98
C ARG A 464 13.50 18.27 18.16
N TYR A 465 14.55 18.47 17.39
CA TYR A 465 15.77 17.68 17.45
C TYR A 465 16.94 18.52 16.98
N ALA A 466 18.08 18.42 17.66
CA ALA A 466 19.35 18.94 17.18
C ALA A 466 20.50 18.08 17.71
N HIS A 467 21.50 17.85 16.86
CA HIS A 467 22.68 17.06 17.17
C HIS A 467 23.93 17.72 16.58
N GLY A 468 24.96 17.87 17.41
CA GLY A 468 26.22 18.53 17.07
C GLY A 468 26.45 19.85 17.82
N PRO A 469 27.55 20.57 17.51
CA PRO A 469 27.83 21.92 17.98
C PRO A 469 26.65 22.89 17.83
N GLY A 470 26.45 23.78 18.82
CA GLY A 470 25.40 24.81 18.75
C GLY A 470 23.97 24.33 19.03
N THR A 471 23.78 23.09 19.48
CA THR A 471 22.46 22.50 19.76
C THR A 471 21.63 23.27 20.81
N GLU A 472 22.24 23.75 21.91
CA GLU A 472 21.52 24.54 22.93
C GLU A 472 20.93 25.85 22.39
N ALA A 473 21.62 26.45 21.43
CA ALA A 473 21.19 27.66 20.74
C ALA A 473 20.00 27.37 19.82
N LEU A 474 20.04 26.27 19.08
CA LEU A 474 18.98 25.83 18.17
C LEU A 474 17.68 25.49 18.91
N PHE A 475 17.76 24.83 20.08
CA PHE A 475 16.57 24.54 20.89
C PHE A 475 15.87 25.78 21.46
N LYS A 476 16.58 26.90 21.62
CA LYS A 476 16.01 28.16 22.14
C LYS A 476 15.52 29.08 21.03
N TRP A 477 15.80 28.76 19.77
CA TRP A 477 15.45 29.59 18.63
C TRP A 477 14.11 29.14 18.03
N THR A 478 13.19 30.10 17.86
CA THR A 478 11.85 29.88 17.30
C THR A 478 11.63 30.78 16.08
N PRO A 479 12.02 30.34 14.87
CA PRO A 479 11.78 31.09 13.64
C PRO A 479 10.28 31.31 13.42
N LYS A 480 9.88 32.51 12.98
CA LYS A 480 8.46 32.80 12.73
C LYS A 480 7.97 32.41 11.34
N SER A 481 8.90 32.20 10.40
CA SER A 481 8.58 31.85 9.01
C SER A 481 9.63 30.92 8.41
N TRP A 482 9.24 30.20 7.36
CA TRP A 482 10.18 29.40 6.56
C TRP A 482 11.35 30.23 6.02
N SER A 483 11.09 31.47 5.61
CA SER A 483 12.12 32.38 5.11
C SER A 483 13.16 32.73 6.18
N GLU A 484 12.74 32.84 7.44
CA GLU A 484 13.66 33.07 8.56
C GLU A 484 14.50 31.82 8.85
N LEU A 485 13.88 30.64 8.86
CA LEU A 485 14.56 29.36 9.07
C LEU A 485 15.55 29.01 7.95
N SER A 486 15.24 29.36 6.70
CA SER A 486 16.03 28.98 5.52
C SER A 486 17.14 29.97 5.13
N LEU A 487 17.09 31.21 5.60
CA LEU A 487 18.02 32.26 5.18
C LEU A 487 18.88 32.81 6.31
N ARG A 488 18.58 32.51 7.58
CA ARG A 488 19.31 33.05 8.73
C ARG A 488 19.94 31.94 9.57
N LEU A 489 21.20 32.15 9.92
CA LEU A 489 21.83 31.45 11.04
C LEU A 489 21.34 32.09 12.35
N PRO A 490 21.06 31.31 13.41
CA PRO A 490 20.72 31.86 14.71
C PRO A 490 21.87 32.76 15.21
N SER A 491 21.54 33.88 15.87
CA SER A 491 22.52 34.87 16.36
C SER A 491 23.46 34.36 17.47
N CYS A 492 23.25 33.13 17.92
CA CYS A 492 24.09 32.40 18.86
C CYS A 492 24.94 31.31 18.18
N ALA A 493 24.77 31.12 16.87
CA ALA A 493 25.51 30.18 16.03
C ALA A 493 26.37 30.88 14.96
N ASP A 494 26.23 32.20 14.79
CA ASP A 494 26.91 33.03 13.77
C ASP A 494 28.29 33.60 14.19
N GLY A 495 28.86 33.10 15.29
CA GLY A 495 30.19 33.48 15.77
C GLY A 495 30.30 34.80 16.50
N ARG A 496 29.19 35.34 17.01
CA ARG A 496 29.22 36.53 17.91
C ARG A 496 29.21 36.17 19.41
N GLY A 497 29.23 34.88 19.74
CA GLY A 497 29.28 34.35 21.11
C GLY A 497 30.68 33.91 21.53
N ALA A 498 30.97 33.94 22.84
CA ALA A 498 32.31 33.74 23.41
C ALA A 498 32.87 32.29 23.38
N HIS A 499 32.24 31.35 22.66
CA HIS A 499 32.56 29.92 22.70
C HIS A 499 32.61 29.27 21.30
N GLY A 500 33.56 29.71 20.46
CA GLY A 500 34.44 28.88 19.61
C GLY A 500 33.92 27.75 18.70
N GLU A 501 32.63 27.59 18.40
CA GLU A 501 32.13 26.59 17.45
C GLU A 501 31.10 27.20 16.48
N ASP A 502 31.59 28.04 15.58
CA ASP A 502 30.74 28.89 14.73
C ASP A 502 30.18 28.12 13.53
N LEU A 503 28.86 28.07 13.41
CA LEU A 503 28.17 27.54 12.23
C LEU A 503 28.12 28.66 11.19
N THR A 504 28.82 28.49 10.08
CA THR A 504 29.00 29.54 9.05
C THR A 504 28.27 29.23 7.75
N SER A 505 27.84 27.98 7.56
CA SER A 505 27.06 27.54 6.41
C SER A 505 25.85 26.73 6.86
N LEU A 506 24.75 26.88 6.14
CA LEU A 506 23.51 26.14 6.38
C LEU A 506 22.95 25.63 5.04
N LEU A 507 22.33 24.46 5.06
CA LEU A 507 21.56 23.93 3.95
C LEU A 507 20.17 23.56 4.48
N PRO A 508 19.14 24.38 4.20
CA PRO A 508 17.80 24.13 4.66
C PRO A 508 17.05 23.26 3.65
N CYS A 509 16.29 22.31 4.14
CA CYS A 509 15.50 21.43 3.32
C CYS A 509 14.05 21.33 3.83
N PRO A 510 13.05 21.79 3.06
CA PRO A 510 11.66 21.81 3.51
C PRO A 510 11.12 20.39 3.67
N LEU A 511 10.33 20.16 4.72
CA LEU A 511 9.57 18.94 4.90
C LEU A 511 8.15 19.20 4.40
N MET A 512 7.81 18.61 3.26
CA MET A 512 6.52 18.76 2.59
C MET A 512 5.74 17.46 2.68
N PHE A 513 4.50 17.51 3.16
CA PHE A 513 3.59 16.37 3.17
C PHE A 513 2.22 16.79 2.60
N GLU A 514 1.73 16.06 1.60
CA GLU A 514 0.49 16.36 0.87
C GLU A 514 0.38 17.83 0.39
N GLY A 515 1.51 18.43 0.00
CA GLY A 515 1.58 19.81 -0.47
C GLY A 515 1.60 20.89 0.62
N ARG A 516 1.63 20.50 1.92
CA ARG A 516 1.78 21.41 3.05
C ARG A 516 3.21 21.34 3.63
N LEU A 517 3.79 22.49 3.94
CA LEU A 517 5.03 22.60 4.71
C LEU A 517 4.74 22.28 6.18
N ILE A 518 5.42 21.27 6.72
CA ILE A 518 5.24 20.81 8.10
C ILE A 518 6.47 21.12 8.99
N GLY A 519 7.55 21.60 8.38
CA GLY A 519 8.81 21.84 9.05
C GLY A 519 10.01 21.95 8.10
N GLY A 520 11.20 21.93 8.67
CA GLY A 520 12.47 21.93 7.95
C GLY A 520 13.51 21.02 8.59
N LEU A 521 14.17 20.24 7.77
CA LEU A 521 15.43 19.60 8.11
C LEU A 521 16.56 20.55 7.71
N VAL A 522 17.38 20.98 8.65
CA VAL A 522 18.47 21.93 8.41
C VAL A 522 19.79 21.34 8.88
N ILE A 523 20.76 21.28 7.98
CA ILE A 523 22.13 20.90 8.32
C ILE A 523 23.05 22.12 8.26
N TYR A 524 24.08 22.10 9.10
CA TYR A 524 25.02 23.20 9.28
C TYR A 524 26.46 22.71 9.23
N HIS A 525 27.34 23.60 8.82
CA HIS A 525 28.79 23.37 8.83
C HIS A 525 29.53 24.63 9.32
N THR A 526 30.74 24.42 9.83
CA THR A 526 31.71 25.46 10.20
C THR A 526 32.45 26.08 9.01
N VAL A 527 32.33 25.52 7.79
CA VAL A 527 33.04 25.99 6.59
C VAL A 527 32.06 26.73 5.68
N PRO A 528 32.30 28.01 5.35
CA PRO A 528 31.42 28.78 4.47
C PRO A 528 31.36 28.16 3.07
N GLY A 529 30.16 28.04 2.50
CA GLY A 529 29.95 27.61 1.11
C GLY A 529 30.32 26.16 0.80
N CYS A 530 30.41 25.28 1.80
CA CYS A 530 30.78 23.87 1.60
C CYS A 530 29.71 23.00 0.93
N PHE A 531 28.45 23.45 0.88
CA PHE A 531 27.35 22.69 0.29
C PHE A 531 27.22 22.93 -1.22
N THR A 532 27.16 21.85 -2.00
CA THR A 532 26.99 21.87 -3.45
C THR A 532 25.53 21.67 -3.85
N ASP A 533 25.21 21.87 -5.14
CA ASP A 533 23.88 21.56 -5.70
C ASP A 533 23.56 20.06 -5.69
N GLU A 534 24.59 19.20 -5.63
CA GLU A 534 24.42 17.76 -5.42
C GLU A 534 23.97 17.48 -3.98
N HIS A 535 24.60 18.09 -2.97
CA HIS A 535 24.17 17.97 -1.57
C HIS A 535 22.73 18.45 -1.38
N ARG A 536 22.32 19.53 -2.06
CA ARG A 536 20.94 20.03 -2.06
C ARG A 536 19.96 19.01 -2.64
N ARG A 537 20.32 18.36 -3.75
CA ARG A 537 19.48 17.35 -4.40
C ARG A 537 19.30 16.11 -3.52
N VAL A 538 20.39 15.61 -2.95
CA VAL A 538 20.37 14.43 -2.06
C VAL A 538 19.56 14.71 -0.79
N LEU A 539 19.82 15.82 -0.10
CA LEU A 539 19.07 16.18 1.11
C LEU A 539 17.59 16.46 0.81
N GLY A 540 17.29 17.03 -0.36
CA GLY A 540 15.95 17.21 -0.92
C GLY A 540 15.12 15.92 -0.87
N ARG A 541 15.65 14.85 -1.45
CA ARG A 541 14.97 13.55 -1.53
C ARG A 541 14.82 12.89 -0.16
N VAL A 542 15.84 13.01 0.69
CA VAL A 542 15.76 12.51 2.08
C VAL A 542 14.65 13.22 2.84
N SER A 543 14.53 14.54 2.71
CA SER A 543 13.46 15.31 3.35
C SER A 543 12.07 14.94 2.85
N GLU A 544 11.87 14.71 1.55
CA GLU A 544 10.57 14.28 1.01
C GLU A 544 10.09 12.96 1.64
N GLN A 545 11.00 12.00 1.82
CA GLN A 545 10.66 10.72 2.44
C GLN A 545 10.53 10.82 3.96
N ALA A 546 11.41 11.57 4.60
CA ALA A 546 11.34 11.83 6.04
C ALA A 546 10.07 12.58 6.42
N ALA A 547 9.53 13.45 5.55
CA ALA A 547 8.32 14.22 5.83
C ALA A 547 7.12 13.34 6.15
N ALA A 548 6.89 12.24 5.41
CA ALA A 548 5.78 11.32 5.67
C ALA A 548 5.92 10.60 7.02
N VAL A 549 7.13 10.16 7.35
CA VAL A 549 7.41 9.46 8.62
C VAL A 549 7.30 10.45 9.77
N ILE A 550 7.96 11.60 9.69
CA ILE A 550 7.93 12.64 10.72
C ILE A 550 6.50 13.13 10.91
N TYR A 551 5.71 13.31 9.84
CA TYR A 551 4.30 13.67 9.95
C TYR A 551 3.49 12.61 10.69
N ASN A 552 3.62 11.35 10.29
CA ASN A 552 2.90 10.23 10.89
C ASN A 552 3.32 10.01 12.36
N SER A 553 4.60 10.08 12.68
CA SER A 553 5.13 9.97 14.05
C SER A 553 4.69 11.14 14.91
N THR A 554 4.72 12.38 14.39
CA THR A 554 4.23 13.56 15.12
C THR A 554 2.72 13.47 15.34
N ARG A 555 1.94 13.02 14.35
CA ARG A 555 0.50 12.77 14.47
C ARG A 555 0.19 11.62 15.40
N PHE A 556 1.00 10.57 15.41
CA PHE A 556 0.85 9.44 16.32
C PHE A 556 1.19 9.85 17.75
N GLU A 557 2.26 10.62 17.97
CA GLU A 557 2.61 11.21 19.27
C GLU A 557 1.51 12.17 19.76
N GLN A 558 0.94 13.00 18.87
CA GLN A 558 -0.22 13.83 19.16
C GLN A 558 -1.46 12.99 19.47
N THR A 559 -1.75 11.95 18.68
CA THR A 559 -2.89 11.03 18.88
C THR A 559 -2.70 10.22 20.17
N GLN A 560 -1.48 9.88 20.56
CA GLN A 560 -1.15 9.26 21.86
C GLN A 560 -1.39 10.27 23.00
N HIS A 561 -0.95 11.52 22.87
CA HIS A 561 -1.23 12.58 23.84
C HIS A 561 -2.74 12.86 23.99
N GLU A 562 -3.47 12.90 22.87
CA GLU A 562 -4.92 13.03 22.79
C GLU A 562 -5.63 11.74 23.27
N SER A 563 -4.99 10.57 23.18
CA SER A 563 -5.48 9.29 23.71
C SER A 563 -5.22 9.13 25.21
N HIS A 564 -4.46 10.04 25.84
CA HIS A 564 -4.12 9.99 27.27
C HIS A 564 -4.78 11.08 28.13
N THR A 565 -5.34 12.12 27.53
CA THR A 565 -6.02 13.22 28.24
C THR A 565 -7.46 13.37 27.76
N ASP A 566 -8.32 13.92 28.61
CA ASP A 566 -9.69 14.29 28.28
C ASP A 566 -9.69 15.70 27.65
N PRO A 567 -10.17 15.87 26.41
CA PRO A 567 -10.04 17.13 25.68
C PRO A 567 -10.86 18.28 26.28
N LEU A 568 -11.89 17.98 27.07
CA LEU A 568 -12.72 19.01 27.69
C LEU A 568 -12.07 19.59 28.93
N THR A 569 -11.50 18.74 29.80
CA THR A 569 -10.99 19.15 31.13
C THR A 569 -9.47 19.23 31.21
N GLY A 570 -8.73 18.66 30.25
CA GLY A 570 -7.27 18.60 30.26
C GLY A 570 -6.70 17.65 31.32
N LEU A 571 -7.55 16.90 32.03
CA LEU A 571 -7.13 15.84 32.96
C LEU A 571 -6.79 14.55 32.20
N PRO A 572 -5.98 13.64 32.77
CA PRO A 572 -5.88 12.26 32.29
C PRO A 572 -7.25 11.61 32.04
N ASN A 573 -7.36 10.83 30.96
CA ASN A 573 -8.58 10.07 30.66
C ASN A 573 -8.53 8.64 31.25
N ARG A 574 -9.61 7.87 31.09
CA ARG A 574 -9.71 6.49 31.60
C ARG A 574 -8.53 5.59 31.22
N ARG A 575 -8.04 5.64 29.97
CA ARG A 575 -6.93 4.79 29.52
C ARG A 575 -5.62 5.11 30.25
N SER A 576 -5.38 6.39 30.53
CA SER A 576 -4.23 6.82 31.35
C SER A 576 -4.36 6.41 32.80
N LEU A 577 -5.58 6.48 33.35
CA LEU A 577 -5.88 6.06 34.70
C LEU A 577 -5.52 4.58 34.89
N ASP A 578 -6.03 3.70 34.02
CA ASP A 578 -5.81 2.25 34.10
C ASP A 578 -4.30 1.92 34.11
N ARG A 579 -3.53 2.49 33.19
CA ARG A 579 -2.08 2.25 33.07
C ARG A 579 -1.28 2.75 34.28
N GLN A 580 -1.56 3.96 34.75
CA GLN A 580 -0.84 4.55 35.89
C GLN A 580 -1.24 3.87 37.20
N PHE A 581 -2.50 3.47 37.33
CA PHE A 581 -3.00 2.77 38.49
C PHE A 581 -2.35 1.39 38.65
N GLU A 582 -2.27 0.58 37.60
CA GLU A 582 -1.59 -0.73 37.68
C GLU A 582 -0.14 -0.62 38.11
N THR A 583 0.59 0.36 37.54
CA THR A 583 1.99 0.61 37.88
C THR A 583 2.14 1.06 39.34
N GLY A 584 1.28 1.97 39.79
CA GLY A 584 1.30 2.49 41.16
C GLY A 584 0.86 1.46 42.20
N LEU A 585 -0.15 0.63 41.90
CA LEU A 585 -0.65 -0.41 42.80
C LEU A 585 0.42 -1.50 43.02
N ALA A 586 1.14 -1.89 41.97
CA ALA A 586 2.26 -2.83 42.08
C ALA A 586 3.40 -2.26 42.96
N HIS A 587 3.65 -0.95 42.90
CA HIS A 587 4.61 -0.28 43.78
C HIS A 587 4.12 -0.26 45.24
N ALA A 588 2.86 0.13 45.47
CA ALA A 588 2.26 0.17 46.81
C ALA A 588 2.20 -1.22 47.47
N GLY A 589 1.90 -2.28 46.71
CA GLY A 589 1.94 -3.66 47.18
C GLY A 589 3.34 -4.09 47.66
N ARG A 590 4.41 -3.63 47.00
CA ARG A 590 5.81 -3.89 47.44
C ARG A 590 6.19 -3.04 48.66
N ALA A 591 5.76 -1.78 48.70
CA ALA A 591 6.06 -0.85 49.78
C ALA A 591 5.17 -1.06 51.03
N LYS A 592 4.12 -1.90 50.93
CA LYS A 592 3.07 -2.11 51.95
C LYS A 592 2.39 -0.81 52.38
N THR A 593 2.22 0.13 51.47
CA THR A 593 1.52 1.40 51.70
C THR A 593 0.04 1.28 51.35
N SER A 594 -0.81 2.06 52.03
CA SER A 594 -2.24 2.11 51.74
C SER A 594 -2.54 3.08 50.60
N VAL A 595 -3.45 2.68 49.72
CA VAL A 595 -3.91 3.48 48.58
C VAL A 595 -5.41 3.68 48.69
N SER A 596 -5.88 4.89 48.44
CA SER A 596 -7.31 5.20 48.38
C SER A 596 -7.72 5.61 46.97
N VAL A 597 -8.72 4.93 46.42
CA VAL A 597 -9.40 5.28 45.17
C VAL A 597 -10.70 6.00 45.52
N VAL A 598 -10.83 7.23 45.06
CA VAL A 598 -11.99 8.08 45.32
C VAL A 598 -12.73 8.32 44.01
N VAL A 599 -13.94 7.78 43.90
CA VAL A 599 -14.87 8.09 42.80
C VAL A 599 -15.63 9.35 43.16
N LEU A 600 -15.69 10.29 42.21
CA LEU A 600 -16.29 11.60 42.36
C LEU A 600 -17.31 11.83 41.24
N ASP A 601 -18.46 12.42 41.55
CA ASP A 601 -19.50 12.74 40.57
C ASP A 601 -20.03 14.16 40.77
N LEU A 602 -20.07 14.94 39.68
CA LEU A 602 -20.56 16.31 39.70
C LEU A 602 -22.09 16.35 39.85
N ASP A 603 -22.55 16.85 40.99
CA ASP A 603 -23.98 16.90 41.28
C ASP A 603 -24.71 17.87 40.34
N ARG A 604 -25.90 17.45 39.87
CA ARG A 604 -26.86 18.30 39.14
C ARG A 604 -26.33 18.87 37.81
N LEU A 605 -25.33 18.25 37.18
CA LEU A 605 -24.85 18.68 35.87
C LEU A 605 -26.00 18.72 34.83
N LYS A 606 -26.93 17.76 34.86
CA LYS A 606 -28.10 17.75 33.99
C LYS A 606 -29.00 18.98 34.17
N GLU A 607 -29.25 19.41 35.40
CA GLU A 607 -30.05 20.61 35.67
C GLU A 607 -29.35 21.87 35.14
N ILE A 608 -28.01 21.93 35.25
CA ILE A 608 -27.21 23.02 34.69
C ILE A 608 -27.31 23.04 33.16
N ASN A 609 -27.20 21.88 32.52
CA ASN A 609 -27.34 21.72 31.08
C ASN A 609 -28.73 22.14 30.58
N ASP A 610 -29.77 21.64 31.22
CA ASP A 610 -31.16 21.88 30.84
C ASP A 610 -31.57 23.35 31.07
N THR A 611 -31.01 24.00 32.09
CA THR A 611 -31.36 25.39 32.46
C THR A 611 -30.52 26.43 31.70
N TYR A 612 -29.21 26.20 31.55
CA TYR A 612 -28.27 27.21 31.06
C TYR A 612 -27.64 26.87 29.70
N GLY A 613 -27.83 25.65 29.21
CA GLY A 613 -27.28 25.13 27.95
C GLY A 613 -26.02 24.28 28.17
N HIS A 614 -25.71 23.42 27.19
CA HIS A 614 -24.56 22.50 27.25
C HIS A 614 -23.22 23.22 27.42
N GLU A 615 -23.04 24.40 26.83
CA GLU A 615 -21.82 25.19 27.02
C GLU A 615 -21.57 25.59 28.49
N ALA A 616 -22.64 25.80 29.26
CA ALA A 616 -22.53 26.08 30.69
C ALA A 616 -22.12 24.82 31.47
N GLY A 617 -22.62 23.64 31.10
CA GLY A 617 -22.15 22.38 31.68
C GLY A 617 -20.69 22.07 31.35
N ASP A 618 -20.26 22.33 30.12
CA ASP A 618 -18.86 22.19 29.71
C ASP A 618 -17.93 23.13 30.49
N ARG A 619 -18.38 24.37 30.75
CA ARG A 619 -17.66 25.29 31.65
C ARG A 619 -17.63 24.76 33.08
N ALA A 620 -18.73 24.19 33.59
CA ALA A 620 -18.75 23.60 34.93
C ALA A 620 -17.74 22.43 35.06
N LEU A 621 -17.68 21.55 34.06
CA LEU A 621 -16.73 20.44 34.00
C LEU A 621 -15.27 20.93 33.93
N ARG A 622 -14.97 21.96 33.13
CA ARG A 622 -13.65 22.60 33.09
C ARG A 622 -13.26 23.20 34.44
N THR A 623 -14.18 23.91 35.08
CA THR A 623 -13.97 24.51 36.40
C THR A 623 -13.65 23.43 37.44
N VAL A 624 -14.44 22.36 37.49
CA VAL A 624 -14.21 21.24 38.41
C VAL A 624 -12.86 20.57 38.11
N GLY A 625 -12.54 20.29 36.85
CA GLY A 625 -11.26 19.71 36.46
C GLY A 625 -10.06 20.55 36.92
N ASN A 626 -10.14 21.88 36.76
CA ASN A 626 -9.10 22.81 37.22
C ASN A 626 -8.97 22.82 38.75
N VAL A 627 -10.08 22.83 39.49
CA VAL A 627 -10.08 22.79 40.95
C VAL A 627 -9.49 21.48 41.47
N LEU A 628 -9.84 20.34 40.86
CA LEU A 628 -9.27 19.04 41.22
C LEU A 628 -7.77 19.02 40.98
N ARG A 629 -7.32 19.49 39.79
CA ARG A 629 -5.90 19.57 39.45
C ARG A 629 -5.10 20.45 40.41
N SER A 630 -5.66 21.54 40.92
CA SER A 630 -4.99 22.41 41.89
C SER A 630 -5.03 21.89 43.33
N THR A 631 -5.99 21.01 43.65
CA THR A 631 -6.19 20.49 45.02
C THR A 631 -5.44 19.19 45.26
N VAL A 632 -5.31 18.35 44.23
CA VAL A 632 -4.63 17.06 44.25
C VAL A 632 -3.10 17.26 44.14
N ARG A 633 -2.31 16.44 44.85
CA ARG A 633 -0.85 16.56 44.84
C ARG A 633 -0.28 16.07 43.51
N GLN A 634 0.91 16.53 43.12
CA GLN A 634 1.57 16.08 41.90
C GLN A 634 1.87 14.56 41.89
N SER A 635 2.04 13.95 43.07
CA SER A 635 2.22 12.51 43.22
C SER A 635 0.93 11.71 43.08
N ASP A 636 -0.22 12.33 43.35
CA ASP A 636 -1.55 11.71 43.32
C ASP A 636 -2.12 11.73 41.89
N LEU A 637 -2.96 10.75 41.56
CA LEU A 637 -3.56 10.64 40.24
C LEU A 637 -4.95 11.29 40.24
N CYS A 638 -5.25 12.12 39.26
CA CYS A 638 -6.58 12.66 39.03
C CYS A 638 -6.94 12.49 37.56
N ALA A 639 -8.07 11.85 37.28
CA ALA A 639 -8.53 11.56 35.92
C ALA A 639 -10.03 11.83 35.78
N ARG A 640 -10.46 12.18 34.56
CA ARG A 640 -11.89 12.15 34.21
C ARG A 640 -12.23 10.78 33.65
N PHE A 641 -13.20 10.10 34.26
CA PHE A 641 -13.52 8.71 33.95
C PHE A 641 -14.58 8.59 32.86
N ALA A 642 -15.70 9.29 33.00
CA ALA A 642 -16.78 9.39 32.01
C ALA A 642 -17.72 10.54 32.38
N GLY A 643 -18.26 11.30 31.39
CA GLY A 643 -19.34 12.26 31.67
C GLY A 643 -19.03 13.26 32.79
N ASP A 644 -19.77 13.18 33.89
CA ASP A 644 -19.63 13.94 35.15
C ASP A 644 -18.75 13.27 36.23
N GLU A 645 -18.17 12.11 35.94
CA GLU A 645 -17.38 11.32 36.86
C GLU A 645 -15.87 11.58 36.77
N PHE A 646 -15.24 11.73 37.92
CA PHE A 646 -13.81 11.89 38.11
C PHE A 646 -13.29 10.84 39.10
N ILE A 647 -12.05 10.40 38.92
CA ILE A 647 -11.38 9.49 39.85
C ILE A 647 -10.12 10.15 40.37
N VAL A 648 -9.94 10.11 41.69
CA VAL A 648 -8.71 10.54 42.35
C VAL A 648 -8.11 9.34 43.08
N VAL A 649 -6.84 9.06 42.82
CA VAL A 649 -6.07 8.03 43.54
C VAL A 649 -5.08 8.73 44.46
N LEU A 650 -5.27 8.54 45.75
CA LEU A 650 -4.41 9.07 46.81
C LEU A 650 -3.41 7.98 47.20
N TRP A 651 -2.14 8.22 46.91
CA TRP A 651 -1.07 7.31 47.29
C TRP A 651 -0.61 7.61 48.72
N ASP A 652 -0.22 6.56 49.45
CA ASP A 652 0.27 6.68 50.83
C ASP A 652 -0.71 7.41 51.77
N CYS A 653 -1.97 6.94 51.77
CA CYS A 653 -3.07 7.62 52.45
C CYS A 653 -3.63 6.78 53.61
N SER A 654 -3.56 7.30 54.84
CA SER A 654 -4.20 6.69 56.03
C SER A 654 -5.72 6.96 56.03
N PRO A 655 -6.53 6.19 56.77
CA PRO A 655 -7.98 6.40 56.88
C PRO A 655 -8.39 7.81 57.32
N GLU A 656 -7.64 8.41 58.24
CA GLU A 656 -7.88 9.76 58.77
C GLU A 656 -7.51 10.82 57.72
N HIS A 657 -6.41 10.59 57.00
CA HIS A 657 -5.97 11.45 55.90
C HIS A 657 -6.93 11.39 54.71
N GLU A 658 -7.45 10.21 54.36
CA GLU A 658 -8.43 10.04 53.30
C GLU A 658 -9.68 10.88 53.55
N THR A 659 -10.28 10.74 54.74
CA THR A 659 -11.51 11.47 55.11
C THR A 659 -11.31 12.99 55.02
N ARG A 660 -10.14 13.46 55.47
CA ARG A 660 -9.75 14.87 55.38
C ARG A 660 -9.58 15.32 53.92
N ARG A 661 -8.86 14.56 53.09
CA ARG A 661 -8.60 14.90 51.68
C ARG A 661 -9.88 14.91 50.85
N VAL A 662 -10.77 13.95 51.07
CA VAL A 662 -12.10 13.93 50.43
C VAL A 662 -12.90 15.17 50.82
N SER A 663 -12.91 15.53 52.10
CA SER A 663 -13.60 16.74 52.58
C SER A 663 -12.98 18.03 52.00
N GLU A 664 -11.66 18.10 51.90
CA GLU A 664 -10.93 19.22 51.27
C GLU A 664 -11.32 19.39 49.80
N ILE A 665 -11.35 18.29 49.03
CA ILE A 665 -11.77 18.30 47.61
C ILE A 665 -13.21 18.80 47.47
N GLN A 666 -14.14 18.26 48.28
CA GLN A 666 -15.55 18.64 48.22
C GLN A 666 -15.77 20.11 48.59
N ASN A 667 -15.07 20.59 49.63
CA ASN A 667 -15.12 21.98 50.04
C ASN A 667 -14.53 22.91 48.96
N ALA A 668 -13.39 22.55 48.36
CA ALA A 668 -12.74 23.32 47.31
C ALA A 668 -13.66 23.51 46.09
N VAL A 669 -14.36 22.45 45.67
CA VAL A 669 -15.34 22.54 44.57
C VAL A 669 -16.52 23.42 44.96
N SER A 670 -17.07 23.27 46.18
CA SER A 670 -18.22 24.05 46.64
C SER A 670 -17.96 25.54 46.85
N ALA A 671 -16.72 25.88 47.23
CA ALA A 671 -16.28 27.25 47.48
C ALA A 671 -15.87 27.97 46.19
N HIS A 672 -15.63 27.24 45.09
CA HIS A 672 -15.21 27.86 43.83
C HIS A 672 -16.39 28.61 43.18
N PRO A 673 -16.25 29.91 42.86
CA PRO A 673 -17.31 30.67 42.24
C PRO A 673 -17.56 30.18 40.81
N PHE A 674 -18.81 29.82 40.51
CA PHE A 674 -19.22 29.43 39.17
C PHE A 674 -20.42 30.28 38.71
N GLU A 675 -20.23 30.99 37.60
CA GLU A 675 -21.24 31.86 37.00
C GLU A 675 -21.60 31.32 35.60
N PRO A 676 -22.70 30.55 35.44
CA PRO A 676 -23.09 30.02 34.14
C PRO A 676 -23.50 31.11 33.16
N ARG A 677 -23.97 32.27 33.63
CA ARG A 677 -24.22 33.49 32.86
C ARG A 677 -23.84 34.71 33.68
N PRO A 678 -23.48 35.85 33.06
CA PRO A 678 -23.13 37.06 33.78
C PRO A 678 -24.20 37.44 34.81
N GLY A 679 -23.81 37.55 36.09
CA GLY A 679 -24.69 37.96 37.18
C GLY A 679 -25.52 36.86 37.86
N VAL A 680 -25.40 35.59 37.43
CA VAL A 680 -26.06 34.44 38.09
C VAL A 680 -24.99 33.54 38.70
N ARG A 681 -25.02 33.33 40.02
CA ARG A 681 -24.10 32.43 40.73
C ARG A 681 -24.76 31.10 41.04
N VAL A 682 -24.10 30.01 40.69
CA VAL A 682 -24.52 28.64 41.02
C VAL A 682 -23.39 27.97 41.78
N SER A 683 -23.71 27.35 42.91
CA SER A 683 -22.74 26.55 43.66
C SER A 683 -22.65 25.15 43.07
N LEU A 684 -21.44 24.77 42.63
CA LEU A 684 -21.13 23.41 42.21
C LEU A 684 -20.93 22.53 43.44
N SER A 685 -21.33 21.26 43.38
CA SER A 685 -21.06 20.30 44.45
C SER A 685 -20.69 18.95 43.85
N ILE A 686 -19.85 18.18 44.54
CA ILE A 686 -19.35 16.89 44.05
C ILE A 686 -19.55 15.82 45.11
N SER A 687 -20.24 14.74 44.76
CA SER A 687 -20.40 13.56 45.62
C SER A 687 -19.14 12.70 45.55
N ALA A 688 -18.74 12.04 46.65
CA ALA A 688 -17.50 11.27 46.71
C ALA A 688 -17.66 9.94 47.44
N GLY A 689 -16.98 8.90 46.94
CA GLY A 689 -16.91 7.58 47.55
C GLY A 689 -15.48 7.06 47.56
N PRO A 690 -14.81 6.97 48.73
CA PRO A 690 -13.47 6.40 48.83
C PRO A 690 -13.50 4.87 49.05
N ALA A 691 -12.55 4.15 48.46
CA ALA A 691 -12.26 2.73 48.69
C ALA A 691 -10.76 2.47 48.82
N ARG A 692 -10.37 1.54 49.68
CA ARG A 692 -8.99 1.38 50.15
C ARG A 692 -8.39 0.04 49.75
N PHE A 693 -7.20 0.08 49.18
CA PHE A 693 -6.34 -1.09 49.05
C PHE A 693 -5.53 -1.31 50.34
N PRO A 694 -5.44 -2.54 50.87
CA PRO A 694 -6.06 -3.79 50.39
C PRO A 694 -7.40 -4.14 51.09
N VAL A 695 -8.00 -3.23 51.87
CA VAL A 695 -9.15 -3.51 52.75
C VAL A 695 -10.44 -3.78 51.98
N ASP A 696 -10.73 -2.96 50.96
CA ASP A 696 -11.98 -2.97 50.20
C ASP A 696 -11.86 -3.74 48.88
N GLY A 697 -10.64 -4.13 48.51
CA GLY A 697 -10.35 -4.81 47.25
C GLY A 697 -8.85 -4.90 46.99
N SER A 698 -8.48 -5.85 46.14
CA SER A 698 -7.10 -6.11 45.72
C SER A 698 -6.84 -5.74 44.26
N THR A 699 -7.90 -5.57 43.47
CA THR A 699 -7.86 -5.18 42.06
C THR A 699 -8.51 -3.81 41.84
N PHE A 700 -8.22 -3.17 40.70
CA PHE A 700 -8.85 -1.90 40.35
C PHE A 700 -10.37 -2.00 40.27
N GLU A 701 -10.90 -3.08 39.67
CA GLU A 701 -12.35 -3.27 39.50
C GLU A 701 -13.08 -3.43 40.85
N GLU A 702 -12.50 -4.18 41.79
CA GLU A 702 -13.07 -4.35 43.14
C GLU A 702 -13.12 -3.01 43.89
N LEU A 703 -12.01 -2.25 43.84
CA LEU A 703 -11.91 -0.95 44.49
C LEU A 703 -12.85 0.07 43.85
N LEU A 704 -12.97 0.06 42.53
CA LEU A 704 -13.86 0.94 41.78
C LEU A 704 -15.33 0.65 42.13
N SER A 705 -15.72 -0.63 42.17
CA SER A 705 -17.07 -1.05 42.56
C SER A 705 -17.42 -0.60 43.98
N ALA A 706 -16.50 -0.80 44.94
CA ALA A 706 -16.71 -0.38 46.32
C ALA A 706 -16.78 1.15 46.48
N ALA A 707 -15.97 1.88 45.72
CA ALA A 707 -15.96 3.35 45.70
C ALA A 707 -17.25 3.91 45.10
N ASP A 708 -17.73 3.35 43.99
CA ASP A 708 -18.96 3.77 43.32
C ASP A 708 -20.20 3.59 44.21
N GLU A 709 -20.34 2.44 44.89
CA GLU A 709 -21.41 2.22 45.87
C GLU A 709 -21.41 3.24 47.02
N ARG A 710 -20.23 3.71 47.44
CA ARG A 710 -20.09 4.72 48.50
C ARG A 710 -20.40 6.11 47.97
N MET A 711 -19.98 6.42 46.74
CA MET A 711 -20.30 7.66 46.06
C MET A 711 -21.81 7.79 45.86
N TYR A 712 -22.49 6.71 45.47
CA TYR A 712 -23.94 6.70 45.30
C TYR A 712 -24.69 6.95 46.62
N ARG A 713 -24.19 6.39 47.73
CA ARG A 713 -24.70 6.67 49.08
C ARG A 713 -24.51 8.13 49.50
N ASP A 714 -23.35 8.72 49.22
CA ASP A 714 -23.09 10.15 49.48
C ASP A 714 -24.01 11.04 48.63
N LYS A 715 -24.19 10.70 47.34
CA LYS A 715 -25.10 11.39 46.40
C LYS A 715 -26.55 11.34 46.87
N ALA A 716 -27.04 10.18 47.32
CA ALA A 716 -28.38 10.03 47.89
C ALA A 716 -28.56 10.84 49.18
N GLY A 717 -27.58 10.81 50.09
CA GLY A 717 -27.60 11.57 51.33
C GLY A 717 -27.62 13.09 51.11
N ARG A 718 -26.89 13.58 50.11
CA ARG A 718 -26.85 15.00 49.74
C ARG A 718 -28.11 15.49 49.07
N ARG A 719 -28.73 14.68 48.21
CA ARG A 719 -30.06 14.97 47.66
C ARG A 719 -31.08 15.16 48.78
N SER A 720 -31.12 14.27 49.77
CA SER A 720 -32.02 14.39 50.92
C SER A 720 -31.78 15.65 51.78
N ARG A 721 -30.51 16.02 52.03
CA ARG A 721 -30.15 17.22 52.80
C ARG A 721 -30.49 18.52 52.07
N ASN A 722 -30.35 18.55 50.74
CA ASN A 722 -30.70 19.73 49.93
C ASN A 722 -32.22 19.87 49.74
N SER A 723 -32.97 18.77 49.61
CA SER A 723 -34.44 18.80 49.65
C SER A 723 -34.96 19.31 50.99
N GLY A 724 -34.30 18.97 52.11
CA GLY A 724 -34.61 19.51 53.44
C GLY A 724 -34.33 21.02 53.59
N ARG A 725 -33.25 21.54 52.99
CA ARG A 725 -32.97 23.00 52.95
C ARG A 725 -33.99 23.77 52.10
N HIS A 726 -34.52 23.18 51.03
CA HIS A 726 -35.62 23.79 50.26
C HIS A 726 -36.96 23.78 51.00
N ALA A 727 -37.25 22.77 51.83
CA ALA A 727 -38.42 22.77 52.70
C ALA A 727 -38.31 23.80 53.86
N LEU A 728 -37.12 23.93 54.47
CA LEU A 728 -36.86 24.94 55.51
C LEU A 728 -36.91 26.38 54.96
N THR A 729 -36.39 26.63 53.76
CA THR A 729 -36.46 27.97 53.12
C THR A 729 -37.86 28.34 52.59
N GLN A 730 -38.76 27.36 52.39
CA GLN A 730 -40.19 27.64 52.17
C GLN A 730 -40.94 27.91 53.48
N ALA A 731 -40.60 27.23 54.57
CA ALA A 731 -41.20 27.46 55.89
C ALA A 731 -40.73 28.76 56.56
N GLU A 732 -39.53 29.26 56.25
CA GLU A 732 -39.05 30.60 56.68
C GLU A 732 -39.58 31.75 55.79
N ARG A 733 -40.32 31.43 54.72
CA ARG A 733 -40.99 32.40 53.83
C ARG A 733 -42.52 32.39 53.96
N ALA A 734 -43.07 31.56 54.84
CA ALA A 734 -44.47 31.60 55.30
C ALA A 734 -44.51 32.21 56.71
#